data_AF-A0A7S1KAT4-F1
#
_entry.id   AF-A0A7S1KAT4-F1
#
_cell.length_a   1.000
_cell.length_b   1.000
_cell.length_c   1.000
_cell.angle_alpha   90.00
_cell.angle_beta   90.00
_cell.angle_gamma   90.00
#
_symmetry.space_group_name_H-M   'P 1'
#
loop_
_entity.id
_entity.type
_entity.pdbx_description
1 polymer ?
#
loop_
_entity_poly.entity_id
_entity_poly.type
_entity_poly.pdbx_seq_one_letter_code
_entity_poly.pdbx_strand_id
1 'polypeptide(L)'
;MDEDKLLLRALRDVNVPKFLKDDLPLFENIIIDLFPGVERPKIDYGRLLDAIHESSKGLNLQPVDPFVAKVIQLYDTIQVRHGLMLVGPTGGGKTCNYRVLQKACTSLKELGKFEPVHVHCLNPKSITMGQMYGQSDPITQEWTDGVLNILMRAAVKDTSEDKHWIMFDGPVDAIWIENMNTVLDDNKKLCLNSGEIIALSPQITVMFEVEDLAVASPATVSRCGMVYMEPGAMGLEPLIDSWIEQLPSTFRQSHKDLLHTLTKGFIPNGINFIRKSCREMVTTMDNNLCASCLRLMDCYFDSYRPTEVKTPSKEELDELQKQLVPIFIFSLVWSVGITTDQHGRSLFNDWLWRELIKQNQRPPGLKDDAFLYDLCYNVEKSEWVGWMETIPGYSPPSQSTYDGIVVPTLDSVRMTAVFKTLVLNRHHALCPGPTGTGKTVNISQYLGREAPEYLQSVFITFSAQTHVNQLQDLLDGKFEKRRRGVFGPPARKVFAIFVDDFNMPKKEEYGAQPPLELLRQWFDHKGWYDRKELTFREIVDVCMVAAMGPPGGGRTFISNRVIRHYNVLTYPDLGKTSIATIFNTILKYLFAPFDESIQKITETLVESQITVFEKALKELLPTPSKSHYTFNLRDIWKVFQGVCSLSPKIINNKLQVLRCWVHENCRVFGDRLIDDPDRQWLRKT
;
A
#
# COMPACT_ATOMS: atom_id res chain seq x y z
N MET A 1 31.77 -3.39 -39.76
CA MET A 1 30.38 -2.91 -39.94
C MET A 1 30.45 -1.61 -40.71
N ASP A 2 29.48 -1.37 -41.58
CA ASP A 2 29.27 -0.07 -42.22
C ASP A 2 29.12 1.03 -41.14
N GLU A 3 29.75 2.19 -41.35
CA GLU A 3 29.83 3.27 -40.35
C GLU A 3 28.44 3.83 -40.06
N ASP A 4 27.59 3.96 -41.08
CA ASP A 4 26.19 4.39 -40.93
C ASP A 4 25.38 3.40 -40.11
N LYS A 5 25.62 2.09 -40.27
CA LYS A 5 24.96 1.04 -39.46
C LYS A 5 25.41 1.09 -38.00
N LEU A 6 26.67 1.44 -37.75
CA LEU A 6 27.23 1.56 -36.39
C LEU A 6 26.71 2.81 -35.70
N LEU A 7 26.63 3.94 -36.41
CA LEU A 7 26.08 5.20 -35.91
C LEU A 7 24.58 5.08 -35.62
N LEU A 8 23.83 4.51 -36.57
CA LEU A 8 22.41 4.21 -36.39
C LEU A 8 22.18 3.36 -35.14
N ARG A 9 23.01 2.33 -34.93
CA ARG A 9 22.97 1.50 -33.74
C ARG A 9 23.20 2.32 -32.47
N ALA A 10 24.31 3.07 -32.40
CA ALA A 10 24.67 3.86 -31.23
C ALA A 10 23.57 4.87 -30.86
N LEU A 11 22.98 5.55 -31.85
CA LEU A 11 21.89 6.51 -31.63
C LEU A 11 20.64 5.85 -31.08
N ARG A 12 20.28 4.65 -31.55
CA ARG A 12 19.11 3.93 -31.06
C ARG A 12 19.34 3.36 -29.66
N ASP A 13 20.46 2.68 -29.44
CA ASP A 13 20.77 2.01 -28.17
C ASP A 13 20.86 3.04 -27.03
N VAL A 14 21.32 4.27 -27.30
CA VAL A 14 21.41 5.35 -26.30
C VAL A 14 20.09 6.09 -26.07
N ASN A 15 19.23 6.25 -27.08
CA ASN A 15 18.05 7.11 -26.98
C ASN A 15 16.73 6.36 -26.78
N VAL A 16 16.54 5.20 -27.41
CA VAL A 16 15.31 4.40 -27.29
C VAL A 16 14.96 4.08 -25.83
N PRO A 17 15.92 3.72 -24.94
CA PRO A 17 15.60 3.45 -23.54
C PRO A 17 15.07 4.68 -22.76
N LYS A 18 15.32 5.90 -23.26
CA LYS A 18 14.95 7.16 -22.61
C LYS A 18 13.53 7.63 -22.94
N PHE A 19 12.97 7.15 -24.04
CA PHE A 19 11.72 7.67 -24.61
C PHE A 19 10.48 6.99 -24.04
N LEU A 20 9.38 7.75 -24.01
CA LEU A 20 8.05 7.23 -23.75
C LEU A 20 7.52 6.51 -24.99
N LYS A 21 6.45 5.71 -24.80
CA LYS A 21 5.82 4.96 -25.89
C LYS A 21 5.42 5.86 -27.07
N ASP A 22 4.89 7.04 -26.78
CA ASP A 22 4.39 7.99 -27.79
C ASP A 22 5.51 8.74 -28.53
N ASP A 23 6.72 8.78 -27.95
CA ASP A 23 7.89 9.43 -28.55
C ASP A 23 8.64 8.50 -29.52
N LEU A 24 8.51 7.18 -29.35
CA LEU A 24 9.20 6.19 -30.18
C LEU A 24 8.87 6.34 -31.67
N PRO A 25 7.60 6.50 -32.11
CA PRO A 25 7.28 6.72 -33.53
C PRO A 25 7.90 7.99 -34.10
N LEU A 26 7.94 9.07 -33.32
CA LEU A 26 8.54 10.34 -33.74
C LEU A 26 10.05 10.19 -33.95
N PHE A 27 10.71 9.50 -33.04
CA PHE A 27 12.13 9.19 -33.15
C PHE A 27 12.43 8.29 -34.35
N GLU A 28 11.63 7.25 -34.61
CA GLU A 28 11.82 6.39 -35.78
C GLU A 28 11.69 7.16 -37.09
N ASN A 29 10.76 8.13 -37.19
CA ASN A 29 10.65 8.98 -38.38
C ASN A 29 11.92 9.81 -38.60
N ILE A 30 12.47 10.43 -37.55
CA ILE A 30 13.72 11.19 -37.63
C ILE A 30 14.88 10.28 -38.06
N ILE A 31 14.92 9.05 -37.56
CA ILE A 31 15.96 8.08 -37.90
C ILE A 31 15.86 7.63 -39.37
N ILE A 32 14.65 7.42 -39.88
CA ILE A 32 14.42 7.06 -41.29
C ILE A 32 14.85 8.20 -42.22
N ASP A 33 14.59 9.45 -41.83
CA ASP A 33 15.00 10.64 -42.59
C ASP A 33 16.54 10.82 -42.61
N LEU A 34 17.21 10.54 -41.50
CA LEU A 34 18.67 10.68 -41.37
C LEU A 34 19.46 9.52 -42.00
N PHE A 35 18.91 8.30 -41.97
CA PHE A 35 19.58 7.07 -42.46
C PHE A 35 18.69 6.31 -43.46
N PRO A 36 18.37 6.90 -44.63
CA PRO A 36 17.47 6.29 -45.59
C PRO A 36 18.06 4.98 -46.17
N GLY A 37 17.29 3.89 -46.08
CA GLY A 37 17.69 2.58 -46.62
C GLY A 37 18.71 1.80 -45.78
N VAL A 38 19.12 2.31 -44.61
CA VAL A 38 20.03 1.62 -43.70
C VAL A 38 19.23 0.72 -42.76
N GLU A 39 19.31 -0.60 -42.98
CA GLU A 39 18.64 -1.56 -42.10
C GLU A 39 19.34 -1.72 -40.74
N ARG A 40 18.52 -1.87 -39.70
CA ARG A 40 19.00 -2.14 -38.34
C ARG A 40 19.79 -3.45 -38.31
N PRO A 41 21.04 -3.46 -37.80
CA PRO A 41 21.75 -4.71 -37.57
C PRO A 41 21.02 -5.54 -36.50
N LYS A 42 20.62 -6.77 -36.86
CA LYS A 42 20.07 -7.73 -35.89
C LYS A 42 21.20 -8.20 -34.97
N ILE A 43 21.03 -7.95 -33.67
CA ILE A 43 21.96 -8.43 -32.64
C ILE A 43 21.52 -9.84 -32.25
N ASP A 44 22.45 -10.77 -32.35
CA ASP A 44 22.30 -12.09 -31.75
C ASP A 44 22.80 -12.02 -30.31
N TYR A 45 21.88 -11.96 -29.35
CA TYR A 45 22.18 -12.00 -27.92
C TYR A 45 22.52 -13.43 -27.45
N GLY A 46 22.51 -14.41 -28.36
CA GLY A 46 22.82 -15.80 -28.08
C GLY A 46 21.97 -16.35 -26.94
N ARG A 47 22.62 -17.06 -26.02
CA ARG A 47 21.97 -17.71 -24.87
C ARG A 47 21.45 -16.74 -23.80
N LEU A 48 21.74 -15.44 -23.89
CA LEU A 48 21.24 -14.47 -22.93
C LEU A 48 19.71 -14.37 -22.98
N LEU A 49 19.13 -14.41 -24.18
CA LEU A 49 17.67 -14.41 -24.33
C LEU A 49 17.04 -15.63 -23.66
N ASP A 50 17.57 -16.82 -23.95
CA ASP A 50 17.10 -18.06 -23.34
C ASP A 50 17.20 -17.99 -21.80
N ALA A 51 18.33 -17.53 -21.28
CA ALA A 51 18.54 -17.36 -19.84
C ALA A 51 17.60 -16.32 -19.22
N ILE A 52 17.24 -15.25 -19.94
CA ILE A 52 16.24 -14.26 -19.49
C ILE A 52 14.86 -14.92 -19.40
N HIS A 53 14.46 -15.69 -20.41
CA HIS A 53 13.18 -16.42 -20.41
C HIS A 53 13.12 -17.45 -19.28
N GLU A 54 14.17 -18.25 -19.10
CA GLU A 54 14.28 -19.24 -18.02
C GLU A 54 14.31 -18.57 -16.64
N SER A 55 15.08 -17.49 -16.48
CA SER A 55 15.16 -16.74 -15.23
C SER A 55 13.83 -16.08 -14.88
N SER A 56 13.09 -15.55 -15.86
CA SER A 56 11.76 -15.00 -15.68
C SER A 56 10.78 -16.05 -15.16
N LYS A 57 10.73 -17.23 -15.81
CA LYS A 57 9.90 -18.36 -15.35
C LYS A 57 10.31 -18.83 -13.95
N GLY A 58 11.61 -18.93 -13.68
CA GLY A 58 12.13 -19.31 -12.37
C GLY A 58 11.92 -18.26 -11.27
N LEU A 59 11.45 -17.05 -11.61
CA LEU A 59 11.00 -16.01 -10.68
C LEU A 59 9.47 -15.85 -10.71
N ASN A 60 8.77 -16.74 -11.41
CA ASN A 60 7.32 -16.69 -11.64
C ASN A 60 6.86 -15.37 -12.27
N LEU A 61 7.52 -14.99 -13.36
CA LEU A 61 7.21 -13.81 -14.16
C LEU A 61 6.89 -14.24 -15.60
N GLN A 62 5.92 -13.59 -16.22
CA GLN A 62 5.65 -13.78 -17.65
C GLN A 62 6.67 -13.00 -18.50
N PRO A 63 7.45 -13.67 -19.36
CA PRO A 63 8.43 -13.02 -20.22
C PRO A 63 7.75 -12.43 -21.46
N VAL A 64 6.88 -11.45 -21.26
CA VAL A 64 6.23 -10.71 -22.36
C VAL A 64 7.26 -9.84 -23.10
N ASP A 65 7.10 -9.70 -24.41
CA ASP A 65 8.08 -9.00 -25.26
C ASP A 65 8.46 -7.59 -24.76
N PRO A 66 7.52 -6.73 -24.29
CA PRO A 66 7.88 -5.41 -23.75
C PRO A 66 8.79 -5.49 -22.53
N PHE A 67 8.60 -6.50 -21.67
CA PHE A 67 9.42 -6.70 -20.48
C PHE A 67 10.81 -7.23 -20.85
N VAL A 68 10.88 -8.25 -21.70
CA VAL A 68 12.15 -8.83 -22.19
C VAL A 68 12.97 -7.78 -22.92
N ALA A 69 12.36 -6.97 -23.78
CA ALA A 69 13.02 -5.87 -24.47
C ALA A 69 13.65 -4.87 -23.48
N LYS A 70 12.97 -4.56 -22.36
CA LYS A 70 13.52 -3.69 -21.32
C LYS A 70 14.67 -4.33 -20.53
N VAL A 71 14.64 -5.65 -20.31
CA VAL A 71 15.76 -6.38 -19.68
C VAL A 71 17.02 -6.30 -20.55
N ILE A 72 16.85 -6.45 -21.86
CA ILE A 72 17.95 -6.30 -22.84
C ILE A 72 18.45 -4.85 -22.86
N GLN A 73 17.55 -3.86 -22.89
CA GLN A 73 17.95 -2.44 -22.83
C GLN A 73 18.78 -2.14 -21.58
N LEU A 74 18.41 -2.71 -20.43
CA LEU A 74 19.21 -2.59 -19.21
C LEU A 74 20.60 -3.21 -19.39
N TYR A 75 20.67 -4.44 -19.93
CA TYR A 75 21.95 -5.10 -20.22
C TYR A 75 22.87 -4.25 -21.11
N ASP A 76 22.35 -3.76 -22.24
CA ASP A 76 23.11 -2.94 -23.17
C ASP A 76 23.59 -1.63 -22.51
N THR A 77 22.75 -1.02 -21.67
CA THR A 77 23.10 0.21 -20.97
C THR A 77 24.22 -0.01 -19.94
N ILE A 78 24.24 -1.16 -19.25
CA ILE A 78 25.28 -1.52 -18.27
C ILE A 78 26.66 -1.66 -18.94
N GLN A 79 26.71 -2.14 -20.19
CA GLN A 79 27.97 -2.28 -20.93
C GLN A 79 28.59 -0.91 -21.29
N VAL A 80 27.77 0.14 -21.38
CA VAL A 80 28.20 1.48 -21.82
C VAL A 80 28.45 2.42 -20.64
N ARG A 81 27.67 2.32 -19.56
CA ARG A 81 27.75 3.23 -18.41
C ARG A 81 27.77 2.47 -17.09
N HIS A 82 28.56 2.97 -16.13
CA HIS A 82 28.58 2.43 -14.77
C HIS A 82 27.52 3.07 -13.87
N GLY A 83 26.98 4.24 -14.22
CA GLY A 83 25.86 4.89 -13.53
C GLY A 83 24.56 4.77 -14.34
N LEU A 84 23.49 4.24 -13.75
CA LEU A 84 22.20 4.04 -14.43
C LEU A 84 21.01 4.44 -13.55
N MET A 85 19.91 4.87 -14.18
CA MET A 85 18.63 5.10 -13.52
C MET A 85 17.52 4.30 -14.21
N LEU A 86 16.85 3.44 -13.44
CA LEU A 86 15.60 2.80 -13.77
C LEU A 86 14.47 3.74 -13.35
N VAL A 87 13.81 4.37 -14.33
CA VAL A 87 12.84 5.44 -14.09
C VAL A 87 11.46 4.98 -14.51
N GLY A 88 10.44 5.32 -13.73
CA GLY A 88 9.06 5.23 -14.17
C GLY A 88 8.10 4.91 -13.03
N PRO A 89 6.78 4.98 -13.28
CA PRO A 89 5.79 4.83 -12.23
C PRO A 89 5.87 3.51 -11.47
N THR A 90 5.28 3.52 -10.28
CA THR A 90 5.08 2.31 -9.49
C THR A 90 4.37 1.23 -10.32
N GLY A 91 4.96 0.03 -10.40
CA GLY A 91 4.39 -1.06 -11.19
C GLY A 91 5.00 -1.35 -12.54
N GLY A 92 5.98 -0.55 -12.98
CA GLY A 92 6.66 -0.77 -14.26
C GLY A 92 7.58 -1.99 -14.31
N GLY A 93 7.62 -2.85 -13.28
CA GLY A 93 8.46 -4.05 -13.27
C GLY A 93 9.96 -3.79 -13.09
N LYS A 94 10.36 -2.59 -12.64
CA LYS A 94 11.77 -2.19 -12.44
C LYS A 94 12.56 -3.17 -11.58
N THR A 95 12.02 -3.51 -10.42
CA THR A 95 12.65 -4.46 -9.51
C THR A 95 12.78 -5.86 -10.13
N CYS A 96 11.75 -6.31 -10.85
CA CYS A 96 11.79 -7.58 -11.56
C CYS A 96 12.81 -7.57 -12.71
N ASN A 97 12.96 -6.43 -13.39
CA ASN A 97 13.83 -6.27 -14.55
C ASN A 97 15.30 -6.54 -14.21
N TYR A 98 15.86 -5.83 -13.21
CA TYR A 98 17.25 -6.05 -12.83
C TYR A 98 17.45 -7.41 -12.14
N ARG A 99 16.47 -7.92 -11.38
CA ARG A 99 16.58 -9.26 -10.75
C ARG A 99 16.59 -10.40 -11.78
N VAL A 100 15.80 -10.29 -12.85
CA VAL A 100 15.86 -11.23 -13.98
C VAL A 100 17.21 -11.17 -14.66
N LEU A 101 17.72 -9.97 -14.92
CA LEU A 101 19.04 -9.81 -15.55
C LEU A 101 20.16 -10.37 -14.67
N GLN A 102 20.13 -10.07 -13.37
CA GLN A 102 21.08 -10.59 -12.38
C GLN A 102 21.12 -12.12 -12.43
N LYS A 103 19.94 -12.77 -12.39
CA LYS A 103 19.82 -14.22 -12.40
C LYS A 103 20.29 -14.82 -13.73
N ALA A 104 19.94 -14.20 -14.85
CA ALA A 104 20.34 -14.63 -16.18
C ALA A 104 21.85 -14.56 -16.41
N CYS A 105 22.50 -13.45 -16.03
CA CYS A 105 23.96 -13.33 -16.11
C CYS A 105 24.65 -14.37 -15.20
N THR A 106 24.14 -14.53 -13.96
CA THR A 106 24.71 -15.48 -13.00
C THR A 106 24.58 -16.94 -13.46
N SER A 107 23.45 -17.31 -14.08
CA SER A 107 23.26 -18.67 -14.61
C SER A 107 24.16 -18.99 -15.80
N LEU A 108 24.63 -17.96 -16.53
CA LEU A 108 25.49 -18.12 -17.69
C LEU A 108 26.99 -18.17 -17.35
N LYS A 109 27.35 -18.16 -16.05
CA LYS A 109 28.74 -18.21 -15.56
C LYS A 109 29.57 -19.32 -16.22
N GLU A 110 29.02 -20.53 -16.29
CA GLU A 110 29.74 -21.73 -16.75
C GLU A 110 30.12 -21.68 -18.24
N LEU A 111 29.54 -20.75 -19.00
CA LEU A 111 29.77 -20.61 -20.43
C LEU A 111 30.87 -19.60 -20.78
N GLY A 112 31.58 -19.06 -19.77
CA GLY A 112 32.80 -18.28 -19.93
C GLY A 112 32.63 -16.89 -20.55
N LYS A 113 31.40 -16.38 -20.64
CA LYS A 113 31.08 -15.05 -21.21
C LYS A 113 30.33 -14.11 -20.25
N PHE A 114 29.97 -14.59 -19.06
CA PHE A 114 29.19 -13.83 -18.08
C PHE A 114 29.74 -14.09 -16.69
N GLU A 115 29.71 -13.06 -15.85
CA GLU A 115 30.13 -13.15 -14.45
C GLU A 115 28.91 -13.16 -13.51
N PRO A 116 29.02 -13.80 -12.32
CA PRO A 116 28.02 -13.69 -11.27
C PRO A 116 27.74 -12.23 -10.90
N VAL A 117 26.49 -11.94 -10.58
CA VAL A 117 26.07 -10.58 -10.22
C VAL A 117 25.52 -10.55 -8.80
N HIS A 118 26.17 -9.75 -7.95
CA HIS A 118 25.73 -9.47 -6.57
C HIS A 118 25.05 -8.10 -6.51
N VAL A 119 23.84 -8.03 -5.97
CA VAL A 119 23.09 -6.77 -5.83
C VAL A 119 23.01 -6.36 -4.36
N HIS A 120 23.43 -5.13 -4.08
CA HIS A 120 23.38 -4.51 -2.76
C HIS A 120 22.35 -3.37 -2.78
N CYS A 121 21.21 -3.56 -2.13
CA CYS A 121 20.12 -2.59 -2.14
C CYS A 121 20.15 -1.67 -0.91
N LEU A 122 19.90 -0.37 -1.11
CA LEU A 122 19.73 0.62 -0.05
C LEU A 122 18.63 1.60 -0.45
N ASN A 123 17.68 1.89 0.45
CA ASN A 123 16.78 3.02 0.25
C ASN A 123 17.42 4.28 0.82
N PRO A 124 17.76 5.27 -0.01
CA PRO A 124 18.49 6.45 0.43
C PRO A 124 17.72 7.32 1.44
N LYS A 125 16.40 7.16 1.50
CA LYS A 125 15.51 7.91 2.41
C LYS A 125 15.04 7.11 3.62
N SER A 126 15.45 5.85 3.75
CA SER A 126 15.18 5.05 4.95
C SER A 126 16.13 5.35 6.12
N ILE A 127 17.21 6.08 5.85
CA ILE A 127 18.23 6.49 6.82
C ILE A 127 18.56 7.97 6.59
N THR A 128 19.18 8.59 7.58
CA THR A 128 19.62 10.00 7.45
C THR A 128 20.88 10.10 6.58
N MET A 129 21.13 11.30 6.02
CA MET A 129 22.30 11.56 5.18
C MET A 129 23.63 11.21 5.88
N GLY A 130 23.77 11.59 7.16
CA GLY A 130 24.96 11.26 7.95
C GLY A 130 25.11 9.76 8.23
N GLN A 131 24.01 9.01 8.36
CA GLN A 131 24.06 7.54 8.47
C GLN A 131 24.38 6.86 7.13
N MET A 132 24.11 7.51 6.00
CA MET A 132 24.44 6.98 4.68
C MET A 132 25.92 7.17 4.35
N TYR A 133 26.43 8.40 4.45
CA TYR A 133 27.79 8.78 4.03
C TYR A 133 28.82 8.76 5.18
N GLY A 134 28.36 8.66 6.42
CA GLY A 134 29.19 8.85 7.60
C GLY A 134 29.10 10.28 8.15
N GLN A 135 29.32 10.41 9.44
CA GLN A 135 29.27 11.68 10.15
C GLN A 135 30.22 11.65 11.34
N SER A 136 30.80 12.81 11.68
CA SER A 136 31.48 13.00 12.96
C SER A 136 30.46 13.27 14.05
N ASP A 137 30.61 12.63 15.20
CA ASP A 137 29.83 12.97 16.37
C ASP A 137 30.19 14.40 16.83
N PRO A 138 29.21 15.31 17.00
CA PRO A 138 29.50 16.70 17.33
C PRO A 138 30.15 16.88 18.71
N ILE A 139 29.95 15.94 19.64
CA ILE A 139 30.48 15.99 21.00
C ILE A 139 31.84 15.29 21.07
N THR A 140 31.92 14.03 20.61
CA THR A 140 33.14 13.23 20.76
C THR A 140 34.17 13.51 19.65
N GLN A 141 33.74 14.14 18.55
CA GLN A 141 34.52 14.33 17.33
C GLN A 141 34.98 13.00 16.69
N GLU A 142 34.44 11.87 17.13
CA GLU A 142 34.73 10.57 16.56
C GLU A 142 33.96 10.38 15.24
N TRP A 143 34.64 9.86 14.23
CA TRP A 143 34.04 9.55 12.94
C TRP A 143 33.27 8.23 13.02
N THR A 144 32.00 8.27 12.61
CA THR A 144 31.19 7.07 12.39
C THR A 144 30.97 6.86 10.90
N ASP A 145 31.29 5.66 10.41
CA ASP A 145 31.08 5.31 9.01
C ASP A 145 29.60 5.20 8.64
N GLY A 146 29.31 5.48 7.38
CA GLY A 146 27.99 5.32 6.81
C GLY A 146 27.75 3.94 6.18
N VAL A 147 26.48 3.57 6.04
CA VAL A 147 26.05 2.31 5.40
C VAL A 147 26.59 2.20 3.97
N LEU A 148 26.54 3.28 3.19
CA LEU A 148 27.00 3.26 1.80
C LEU A 148 28.50 2.96 1.71
N ASN A 149 29.29 3.52 2.63
CA ASN A 149 30.74 3.36 2.65
C ASN A 149 31.09 1.88 2.80
N ILE A 150 30.40 1.17 3.69
CA ILE A 150 30.65 -0.26 3.94
C ILE A 150 30.24 -1.12 2.75
N LEU A 151 29.10 -0.82 2.12
CA LEU A 151 28.66 -1.53 0.91
C LEU A 151 29.68 -1.36 -0.24
N MET A 152 30.13 -0.12 -0.46
CA MET A 152 31.13 0.19 -1.49
C MET A 152 32.48 -0.45 -1.17
N ARG A 153 32.98 -0.35 0.06
CA ARG A 153 34.24 -0.99 0.47
C ARG A 153 34.17 -2.51 0.33
N ALA A 154 33.05 -3.13 0.69
CA ALA A 154 32.86 -4.57 0.54
C ALA A 154 32.93 -4.99 -0.93
N ALA A 155 32.28 -4.24 -1.83
CA ALA A 155 32.32 -4.50 -3.27
C ALA A 155 33.72 -4.24 -3.88
N VAL A 156 34.43 -3.20 -3.46
CA VAL A 156 35.79 -2.89 -3.96
C VAL A 156 36.83 -3.90 -3.45
N LYS A 157 36.63 -4.44 -2.25
CA LYS A 157 37.54 -5.44 -1.65
C LYS A 157 37.43 -6.81 -2.33
N ASP A 158 36.32 -7.10 -3.02
CA ASP A 158 36.18 -8.32 -3.81
C ASP A 158 37.13 -8.27 -5.01
N THR A 159 38.10 -9.17 -5.03
CA THR A 159 39.09 -9.29 -6.10
C THR A 159 38.68 -10.31 -7.18
N SER A 160 37.48 -10.86 -7.09
CA SER A 160 36.94 -11.74 -8.13
C SER A 160 36.53 -10.95 -9.38
N GLU A 161 36.15 -11.68 -10.43
CA GLU A 161 35.59 -11.08 -11.65
C GLU A 161 34.07 -10.81 -11.52
N ASP A 162 33.46 -11.17 -10.38
CA ASP A 162 32.03 -10.99 -10.13
C ASP A 162 31.64 -9.51 -10.23
N LYS A 163 30.45 -9.25 -10.77
CA LYS A 163 29.88 -7.91 -10.87
C LYS A 163 29.16 -7.55 -9.58
N HIS A 164 29.28 -6.29 -9.16
CA HIS A 164 28.58 -5.75 -8.00
C HIS A 164 27.69 -4.59 -8.41
N TRP A 165 26.38 -4.72 -8.21
CA TRP A 165 25.43 -3.65 -8.46
C TRP A 165 25.01 -3.01 -7.13
N ILE A 166 25.31 -1.73 -6.96
CA ILE A 166 24.84 -0.93 -5.83
C ILE A 166 23.54 -0.25 -6.25
N MET A 167 22.43 -0.75 -5.72
CA MET A 167 21.07 -0.32 -6.07
C MET A 167 20.52 0.65 -5.01
N PHE A 168 20.29 1.89 -5.41
CA PHE A 168 19.56 2.87 -4.63
C PHE A 168 18.08 2.83 -4.99
N ASP A 169 17.28 2.16 -4.18
CA ASP A 169 15.84 2.07 -4.39
C ASP A 169 15.14 3.10 -3.51
N GLY A 170 14.77 4.26 -4.08
CA GLY A 170 14.05 5.31 -3.38
C GLY A 170 14.14 6.66 -4.08
N PRO A 171 13.43 7.69 -3.58
CA PRO A 171 13.43 9.02 -4.20
C PRO A 171 14.83 9.64 -4.29
N VAL A 172 15.13 10.20 -5.46
CA VAL A 172 16.35 11.00 -5.69
C VAL A 172 16.02 12.46 -5.46
N ASP A 173 16.87 13.15 -4.71
CA ASP A 173 16.83 14.60 -4.58
C ASP A 173 18.22 15.23 -4.72
N ALA A 174 18.24 16.54 -4.86
CA ALA A 174 19.43 17.32 -5.14
C ALA A 174 20.48 17.29 -4.01
N ILE A 175 20.09 17.07 -2.76
CA ILE A 175 21.00 17.18 -1.61
C ILE A 175 21.88 15.94 -1.49
N TRP A 176 21.26 14.74 -1.44
CA TRP A 176 22.07 13.54 -1.20
C TRP A 176 22.81 13.09 -2.45
N ILE A 177 22.25 13.31 -3.65
CA ILE A 177 22.90 12.86 -4.89
C ILE A 177 24.12 13.71 -5.27
N GLU A 178 24.28 14.92 -4.71
CA GLU A 178 25.41 15.79 -5.02
C GLU A 178 26.76 15.11 -4.72
N ASN A 179 26.85 14.42 -3.58
CA ASN A 179 28.03 13.65 -3.17
C ASN A 179 28.31 12.43 -4.08
N MET A 180 27.37 12.05 -4.94
CA MET A 180 27.53 10.96 -5.92
C MET A 180 28.04 11.45 -7.28
N ASN A 181 28.08 12.74 -7.53
CA ASN A 181 28.41 13.26 -8.85
C ASN A 181 29.81 12.83 -9.35
N THR A 182 30.80 12.72 -8.45
CA THR A 182 32.16 12.23 -8.76
C THR A 182 32.25 10.71 -8.90
N VAL A 183 31.25 9.99 -8.39
CA VAL A 183 31.10 8.54 -8.60
C VAL A 183 30.51 8.27 -9.97
N LEU A 184 29.53 9.08 -10.38
CA LEU A 184 28.76 8.91 -11.61
C LEU A 184 29.46 9.44 -12.86
N ASP A 185 30.47 10.30 -12.70
CA ASP A 185 31.32 10.74 -13.81
C ASP A 185 32.49 9.77 -14.08
N ASP A 186 33.36 10.14 -15.02
CA ASP A 186 34.50 9.32 -15.43
C ASP A 186 35.57 9.17 -14.35
N ASN A 187 35.53 9.96 -13.26
CA ASN A 187 36.47 9.83 -12.16
C ASN A 187 36.26 8.54 -11.36
N LYS A 188 35.01 8.04 -11.29
CA LYS A 188 34.62 6.80 -10.60
C LYS A 188 35.14 6.74 -9.16
N LYS A 189 35.05 7.86 -8.42
CA LYS A 189 35.56 8.00 -7.06
C LYS A 189 34.49 8.55 -6.12
N LEU A 190 34.26 7.84 -5.02
CA LEU A 190 33.45 8.33 -3.91
C LEU A 190 34.36 9.07 -2.93
N CYS A 191 34.15 10.39 -2.83
CA CYS A 191 34.87 11.24 -1.89
C CYS A 191 34.01 11.41 -0.64
N LEU A 192 34.49 10.92 0.50
CA LEU A 192 33.78 11.01 1.78
C LEU A 192 34.20 12.26 2.54
N ASN A 193 33.32 12.75 3.42
CA ASN A 193 33.62 13.89 4.28
C ASN A 193 34.77 13.62 5.27
N SER A 194 35.10 12.34 5.53
CA SER A 194 36.30 11.93 6.27
C SER A 194 37.62 12.22 5.54
N GLY A 195 37.56 12.57 4.26
CA GLY A 195 38.72 12.66 3.37
C GLY A 195 39.13 11.34 2.72
N GLU A 196 38.48 10.22 3.05
CA GLU A 196 38.69 8.94 2.37
C GLU A 196 38.16 9.00 0.93
N ILE A 197 38.93 8.44 0.00
CA ILE A 197 38.57 8.32 -1.42
C ILE A 197 38.48 6.85 -1.78
N ILE A 198 37.27 6.39 -2.11
CA ILE A 198 37.00 5.02 -2.56
C ILE A 198 36.88 5.03 -4.09
N ALA A 199 37.87 4.44 -4.78
CA ALA A 199 37.82 4.28 -6.24
C ALA A 199 37.02 3.02 -6.60
N LEU A 200 36.05 3.16 -7.50
CA LEU A 200 35.23 2.04 -7.97
C LEU A 200 36.02 1.19 -8.97
N SER A 201 35.96 -0.13 -8.79
CA SER A 201 36.46 -1.08 -9.77
C SER A 201 35.53 -1.16 -10.99
N PRO A 202 36.01 -1.58 -12.18
CA PRO A 202 35.18 -1.75 -13.38
C PRO A 202 34.00 -2.74 -13.22
N GLN A 203 34.06 -3.61 -12.22
CA GLN A 203 33.02 -4.58 -11.88
C GLN A 203 31.83 -3.94 -11.15
N ILE A 204 31.97 -2.74 -10.60
CA ILE A 204 30.93 -2.06 -9.84
C ILE A 204 30.06 -1.21 -10.75
N THR A 205 28.76 -1.39 -10.62
CA THR A 205 27.73 -0.58 -11.29
C THR A 205 26.84 0.06 -10.25
N VAL A 206 26.56 1.35 -10.39
CA VAL A 206 25.67 2.12 -9.51
C VAL A 206 24.35 2.34 -10.23
N MET A 207 23.25 1.91 -9.62
CA MET A 207 21.92 2.00 -10.18
C MET A 207 20.96 2.73 -9.23
N PHE A 208 20.01 3.46 -9.79
CA PHE A 208 18.93 4.09 -9.03
C PHE A 208 17.58 3.57 -9.53
N GLU A 209 16.72 3.11 -8.63
CA GLU A 209 15.34 2.77 -8.94
C GLU A 209 14.41 3.88 -8.42
N VAL A 210 13.90 4.71 -9.33
CA VAL A 210 13.11 5.90 -8.99
C VAL A 210 11.72 5.89 -9.64
N GLU A 211 10.78 6.60 -9.04
CA GLU A 211 9.45 6.83 -9.65
C GLU A 211 9.52 7.91 -10.72
N ASP A 212 10.08 9.06 -10.36
CA ASP A 212 10.30 10.20 -11.25
C ASP A 212 11.65 10.88 -10.93
N LEU A 213 12.01 11.85 -11.76
CA LEU A 213 13.22 12.66 -11.63
C LEU A 213 12.90 14.16 -11.52
N ALA A 214 11.70 14.52 -11.03
CA ALA A 214 11.22 15.90 -11.03
C ALA A 214 12.10 16.87 -10.22
N VAL A 215 12.86 16.32 -9.25
CA VAL A 215 13.71 17.08 -8.32
C VAL A 215 15.21 16.85 -8.60
N ALA A 216 15.55 16.01 -9.58
CA ALA A 216 16.94 15.75 -9.94
C ALA A 216 17.49 16.84 -10.88
N SER A 217 18.75 17.22 -10.69
CA SER A 217 19.39 18.19 -11.58
C SER A 217 19.67 17.56 -12.97
N PRO A 218 19.46 18.28 -14.08
CA PRO A 218 19.77 17.77 -15.42
C PRO A 218 21.24 17.32 -15.58
N ALA A 219 22.17 17.97 -14.87
CA ALA A 219 23.60 17.63 -14.89
C ALA A 219 23.88 16.27 -14.23
N THR A 220 23.12 15.89 -13.21
CA THR A 220 23.20 14.55 -12.60
C THR A 220 22.59 13.51 -13.52
N VAL A 221 21.43 13.81 -14.10
CA VAL A 221 20.72 12.90 -15.03
C VAL A 221 21.55 12.64 -16.30
N SER A 222 22.25 13.64 -16.83
CA SER A 222 23.05 13.48 -18.06
C SER A 222 24.22 12.50 -17.91
N ARG A 223 24.71 12.28 -16.68
CA ARG A 223 25.82 11.35 -16.37
C ARG A 223 25.37 9.89 -16.30
N CYS A 224 24.10 9.64 -16.03
CA CYS A 224 23.56 8.28 -15.93
C CYS A 224 22.93 7.78 -17.25
N GLY A 225 23.00 6.47 -17.48
CA GLY A 225 22.19 5.79 -18.49
C GLY A 225 20.74 5.68 -18.01
N MET A 226 19.76 5.97 -18.86
CA MET A 226 18.34 5.96 -18.47
C MET A 226 17.65 4.75 -19.09
N VAL A 227 16.88 4.01 -18.29
CA VAL A 227 15.94 3.01 -18.80
C VAL A 227 14.57 3.34 -18.23
N TYR A 228 13.70 3.88 -19.09
CA TYR A 228 12.34 4.21 -18.72
C TYR A 228 11.44 2.97 -18.82
N MET A 229 10.68 2.71 -17.76
CA MET A 229 9.77 1.56 -17.62
C MET A 229 8.35 2.01 -17.27
N GLU A 230 7.44 1.86 -18.22
CA GLU A 230 6.05 2.25 -18.06
C GLU A 230 5.14 1.05 -17.75
N PRO A 231 4.31 1.09 -16.69
CA PRO A 231 3.38 0.00 -16.37
C PRO A 231 2.40 -0.31 -17.51
N GLY A 232 1.92 0.72 -18.22
CA GLY A 232 0.93 0.58 -19.29
C GLY A 232 1.41 -0.27 -20.48
N ALA A 233 2.72 -0.40 -20.68
CA ALA A 233 3.28 -1.23 -21.76
C ALA A 233 3.14 -2.74 -21.50
N MET A 234 3.05 -3.17 -20.23
CA MET A 234 2.94 -4.59 -19.86
C MET A 234 1.49 -5.05 -19.69
N GLY A 235 0.57 -4.14 -19.32
CA GLY A 235 -0.80 -4.48 -18.98
C GLY A 235 -0.93 -5.18 -17.62
N LEU A 236 -2.11 -5.76 -17.36
CA LEU A 236 -2.44 -6.47 -16.11
C LEU A 236 -2.38 -8.00 -16.29
N GLU A 237 -2.45 -8.46 -17.54
CA GLU A 237 -2.47 -9.86 -17.94
C GLU A 237 -1.27 -10.64 -17.39
N PRO A 238 -0.02 -10.13 -17.41
CA PRO A 238 1.13 -10.82 -16.82
C PRO A 238 0.95 -11.17 -15.34
N LEU A 239 0.26 -10.32 -14.57
CA LEU A 239 0.01 -10.56 -13.15
C LEU A 239 -1.03 -11.68 -12.96
N ILE A 240 -2.09 -11.67 -13.77
CA ILE A 240 -3.13 -12.69 -13.76
C ILE A 240 -2.54 -14.04 -14.14
N ASP A 241 -1.82 -14.09 -15.26
CA ASP A 241 -1.26 -15.33 -15.80
C ASP A 241 -0.22 -15.93 -14.83
N SER A 242 0.65 -15.09 -14.26
CA SER A 242 1.61 -15.52 -13.22
C SER A 242 0.94 -16.07 -11.97
N TRP A 243 -0.20 -15.50 -11.55
CA TRP A 243 -0.94 -16.00 -10.38
C TRP A 243 -1.64 -17.33 -10.67
N ILE A 244 -2.23 -17.48 -11.86
CA ILE A 244 -2.88 -18.74 -12.27
C ILE A 244 -1.87 -19.89 -12.38
N GLU A 245 -0.65 -19.60 -12.86
CA GLU A 245 0.44 -20.58 -12.91
C GLU A 245 0.91 -21.02 -11.52
N GLN A 246 0.83 -20.15 -10.51
CA GLN A 246 1.14 -20.48 -9.11
C GLN A 246 0.07 -21.32 -8.40
N LEU A 247 -1.13 -21.46 -8.98
CA LEU A 247 -2.16 -22.31 -8.39
C LEU A 247 -1.68 -23.77 -8.37
N PRO A 248 -1.84 -24.49 -7.25
CA PRO A 248 -1.36 -25.86 -7.11
C PRO A 248 -1.90 -26.79 -8.21
N SER A 249 -1.19 -27.90 -8.48
CA SER A 249 -1.60 -28.90 -9.47
C SER A 249 -2.94 -29.58 -9.17
N THR A 250 -3.47 -29.44 -7.94
CA THR A 250 -4.82 -29.87 -7.56
C THR A 250 -5.91 -29.09 -8.30
N PHE A 251 -5.63 -27.83 -8.71
CA PHE A 251 -6.56 -27.03 -9.48
C PHE A 251 -6.61 -27.51 -10.93
N ARG A 252 -7.74 -28.14 -11.30
CA ARG A 252 -8.06 -28.58 -12.66
C ARG A 252 -8.01 -27.43 -13.68
N GLN A 253 -7.81 -27.78 -14.95
CA GLN A 253 -7.80 -26.81 -16.04
C GLN A 253 -9.11 -26.01 -16.15
N SER A 254 -10.26 -26.64 -15.89
CA SER A 254 -11.57 -25.96 -15.87
C SER A 254 -11.66 -24.82 -14.85
N HIS A 255 -11.00 -24.96 -13.70
CA HIS A 255 -10.90 -23.88 -12.71
C HIS A 255 -10.05 -22.73 -13.25
N LYS A 256 -8.88 -23.06 -13.83
CA LYS A 256 -7.95 -22.08 -14.37
C LYS A 256 -8.56 -21.31 -15.53
N ASP A 257 -9.27 -21.98 -16.44
CA ASP A 257 -9.95 -21.36 -17.59
C ASP A 257 -11.07 -20.40 -17.15
N LEU A 258 -11.87 -20.81 -16.14
CA LEU A 258 -12.91 -19.95 -15.58
C LEU A 258 -12.31 -18.73 -14.87
N LEU A 259 -11.28 -18.95 -14.03
CA LEU A 259 -10.57 -17.87 -13.34
C LEU A 259 -9.96 -16.87 -14.32
N HIS A 260 -9.31 -17.36 -15.38
CA HIS A 260 -8.74 -16.55 -16.43
C HIS A 260 -9.82 -15.71 -17.15
N THR A 261 -10.97 -16.33 -17.47
CA THR A 261 -12.11 -15.65 -18.10
C THR A 261 -12.66 -14.53 -17.21
N LEU A 262 -12.89 -14.82 -15.92
CA LEU A 262 -13.42 -13.84 -14.96
C LEU A 262 -12.43 -12.68 -14.72
N THR A 263 -11.17 -13.01 -14.42
CA THR A 263 -10.15 -12.00 -14.10
C THR A 263 -9.87 -11.08 -15.29
N LYS A 264 -9.64 -11.61 -16.50
CA LYS A 264 -9.42 -10.78 -17.71
C LYS A 264 -10.68 -10.05 -18.16
N GLY A 265 -11.86 -10.63 -17.97
CA GLY A 265 -13.13 -10.02 -18.37
C GLY A 265 -13.61 -8.87 -17.49
N PHE A 266 -13.34 -8.92 -16.18
CA PHE A 266 -13.93 -7.98 -15.22
C PHE A 266 -12.91 -7.04 -14.54
N ILE A 267 -11.69 -7.49 -14.23
CA ILE A 267 -10.74 -6.64 -13.47
C ILE A 267 -10.34 -5.38 -14.26
N PRO A 268 -9.85 -5.47 -15.52
CA PRO A 268 -9.46 -4.26 -16.27
C PRO A 268 -10.64 -3.31 -16.50
N ASN A 269 -11.82 -3.86 -16.80
CA ASN A 269 -13.04 -3.06 -17.04
C ASN A 269 -13.54 -2.38 -15.75
N GLY A 270 -13.47 -3.07 -14.62
CA GLY A 270 -13.82 -2.52 -13.31
C GLY A 270 -12.88 -1.40 -12.88
N ILE A 271 -11.58 -1.59 -13.09
CA ILE A 271 -10.58 -0.55 -12.84
C ILE A 271 -10.85 0.67 -13.75
N ASN A 272 -11.05 0.47 -15.06
CA ASN A 272 -11.37 1.57 -15.97
C ASN A 272 -12.66 2.32 -15.58
N PHE A 273 -13.67 1.59 -15.10
CA PHE A 273 -14.91 2.20 -14.62
C PHE A 273 -14.69 3.08 -13.39
N ILE A 274 -13.96 2.59 -12.37
CA ILE A 274 -13.72 3.41 -11.17
C ILE A 274 -12.88 4.65 -11.51
N ARG A 275 -11.91 4.55 -12.42
CA ARG A 275 -11.06 5.69 -12.83
C ARG A 275 -11.85 6.77 -13.56
N LYS A 276 -12.90 6.41 -14.30
CA LYS A 276 -13.73 7.34 -15.09
C LYS A 276 -14.91 7.90 -14.32
N SER A 277 -15.56 7.07 -13.50
CA SER A 277 -16.90 7.35 -12.98
C SER A 277 -16.95 7.47 -11.46
N CYS A 278 -15.89 7.10 -10.74
CA CYS A 278 -15.88 7.08 -9.29
C CYS A 278 -14.78 7.97 -8.73
N ARG A 279 -14.91 8.30 -7.44
CA ARG A 279 -13.87 8.99 -6.68
C ARG A 279 -13.26 8.04 -5.68
N GLU A 280 -11.94 7.89 -5.75
CA GLU A 280 -11.19 7.20 -4.72
C GLU A 280 -10.73 8.15 -3.63
N MET A 281 -10.71 7.66 -2.40
CA MET A 281 -10.24 8.44 -1.25
C MET A 281 -8.72 8.59 -1.23
N VAL A 282 -8.03 7.61 -1.78
CA VAL A 282 -6.57 7.53 -1.86
C VAL A 282 -6.23 7.08 -3.27
N THR A 283 -5.21 7.68 -3.87
CA THR A 283 -4.71 7.24 -5.17
C THR A 283 -4.23 5.80 -5.10
N THR A 284 -4.72 4.96 -6.01
CA THR A 284 -4.29 3.57 -6.15
C THR A 284 -3.70 3.34 -7.54
N MET A 285 -3.11 2.16 -7.75
CA MET A 285 -2.48 1.77 -9.00
C MET A 285 -3.16 0.52 -9.52
N ASP A 286 -3.33 0.44 -10.83
CA ASP A 286 -4.12 -0.60 -11.49
C ASP A 286 -3.57 -2.00 -11.20
N ASN A 287 -2.23 -2.13 -11.17
CA ASN A 287 -1.56 -3.36 -10.80
C ASN A 287 -1.78 -3.76 -9.32
N ASN A 288 -1.87 -2.80 -8.40
CA ASN A 288 -2.14 -3.07 -7.00
C ASN A 288 -3.59 -3.50 -6.81
N LEU A 289 -4.54 -2.89 -7.54
CA LEU A 289 -5.94 -3.29 -7.50
C LEU A 289 -6.12 -4.71 -8.04
N CYS A 290 -5.49 -5.02 -9.18
CA CYS A 290 -5.45 -6.38 -9.71
C CYS A 290 -4.86 -7.35 -8.68
N ALA A 291 -3.65 -7.07 -8.17
CA ALA A 291 -3.01 -7.93 -7.18
C ALA A 291 -3.81 -8.04 -5.87
N SER A 292 -4.52 -7.00 -5.44
CA SER A 292 -5.38 -7.02 -4.25
C SER A 292 -6.55 -7.97 -4.43
N CYS A 293 -7.18 -7.97 -5.62
CA CYS A 293 -8.24 -8.91 -5.97
C CYS A 293 -7.72 -10.35 -5.94
N LEU A 294 -6.58 -10.60 -6.58
CA LEU A 294 -5.97 -11.94 -6.63
C LEU A 294 -5.57 -12.43 -5.24
N ARG A 295 -4.96 -11.58 -4.39
CA ARG A 295 -4.64 -11.91 -2.99
C ARG A 295 -5.88 -12.25 -2.17
N LEU A 296 -6.96 -11.50 -2.33
CA LEU A 296 -8.19 -11.76 -1.59
C LEU A 296 -8.84 -13.08 -2.04
N MET A 297 -8.82 -13.39 -3.33
CA MET A 297 -9.26 -14.71 -3.83
C MET A 297 -8.39 -15.83 -3.26
N ASP A 298 -7.07 -15.62 -3.23
CA ASP A 298 -6.12 -16.62 -2.74
C ASP A 298 -6.36 -16.98 -1.26
N CYS A 299 -6.82 -16.02 -0.44
CA CYS A 299 -7.25 -16.28 0.94
C CYS A 299 -8.36 -17.33 1.04
N TYR A 300 -9.27 -17.37 0.07
CA TYR A 300 -10.36 -18.37 0.03
C TYR A 300 -9.90 -19.69 -0.59
N PHE A 301 -8.78 -19.69 -1.30
CA PHE A 301 -8.22 -20.89 -1.93
C PHE A 301 -7.29 -21.66 -1.01
N ASP A 302 -6.84 -21.08 0.10
CA ASP A 302 -5.88 -21.68 1.02
C ASP A 302 -6.35 -23.07 1.53
N SER A 303 -7.65 -23.23 1.83
CA SER A 303 -8.23 -24.52 2.24
C SER A 303 -8.20 -25.61 1.18
N TYR A 304 -8.02 -25.24 -0.09
CA TYR A 304 -7.93 -26.14 -1.25
C TYR A 304 -6.48 -26.34 -1.71
N ARG A 305 -5.51 -25.72 -1.04
CA ARG A 305 -4.09 -25.99 -1.28
C ARG A 305 -3.70 -27.30 -0.59
N PRO A 306 -2.97 -28.20 -1.26
CA PRO A 306 -2.50 -29.42 -0.62
C PRO A 306 -1.52 -29.07 0.50
N THR A 307 -1.74 -29.65 1.67
CA THR A 307 -0.84 -29.58 2.83
C THR A 307 -0.26 -30.97 3.09
N GLU A 308 0.76 -31.08 3.95
CA GLU A 308 1.33 -32.38 4.35
C GLU A 308 0.28 -33.33 4.96
N VAL A 309 -0.82 -32.77 5.50
CA VAL A 309 -1.86 -33.49 6.23
C VAL A 309 -3.14 -33.70 5.41
N LYS A 310 -3.48 -32.76 4.53
CA LYS A 310 -4.74 -32.75 3.77
C LYS A 310 -4.50 -32.43 2.29
N THR A 311 -4.98 -33.32 1.43
CA THR A 311 -5.15 -33.06 -0.01
C THR A 311 -6.64 -32.89 -0.28
N PRO A 312 -7.06 -31.88 -1.07
CA PRO A 312 -8.47 -31.66 -1.35
C PRO A 312 -9.09 -32.84 -2.11
N SER A 313 -10.30 -33.23 -1.72
CA SER A 313 -11.05 -34.31 -2.37
C SER A 313 -11.60 -33.89 -3.74
N LYS A 314 -12.10 -34.85 -4.54
CA LYS A 314 -12.71 -34.52 -5.83
C LYS A 314 -13.99 -33.72 -5.65
N GLU A 315 -14.77 -34.05 -4.62
CA GLU A 315 -16.02 -33.39 -4.26
C GLU A 315 -15.76 -31.94 -3.82
N GLU A 316 -14.74 -31.69 -2.99
CA GLU A 316 -14.33 -30.34 -2.57
C GLU A 316 -13.93 -29.48 -3.80
N LEU A 317 -13.28 -30.07 -4.79
CA LEU A 317 -12.92 -29.39 -6.03
C LEU A 317 -14.13 -29.15 -6.95
N ASP A 318 -15.10 -30.07 -7.00
CA ASP A 318 -16.35 -29.87 -7.76
C ASP A 318 -17.22 -28.78 -7.12
N GLU A 319 -17.19 -28.67 -5.79
CA GLU A 319 -17.82 -27.58 -5.07
C GLU A 319 -17.11 -26.25 -5.34
N LEU A 320 -15.77 -26.22 -5.26
CA LEU A 320 -14.98 -25.03 -5.59
C LEU A 320 -15.35 -24.49 -6.98
N GLN A 321 -15.49 -25.33 -8.00
CA GLN A 321 -15.90 -24.92 -9.34
C GLN A 321 -17.20 -24.10 -9.36
N LYS A 322 -18.16 -24.41 -8.48
CA LYS A 322 -19.43 -23.67 -8.34
C LYS A 322 -19.25 -22.37 -7.54
N GLN A 323 -18.31 -22.36 -6.60
CA GLN A 323 -18.02 -21.23 -5.72
C GLN A 323 -17.10 -20.18 -6.36
N LEU A 324 -16.37 -20.50 -7.44
CA LEU A 324 -15.41 -19.60 -8.08
C LEU A 324 -16.02 -18.25 -8.49
N VAL A 325 -17.22 -18.25 -9.08
CA VAL A 325 -17.90 -17.02 -9.51
C VAL A 325 -18.28 -16.15 -8.30
N PRO A 326 -18.98 -16.67 -7.26
CA PRO A 326 -19.21 -15.92 -6.03
C PRO A 326 -17.94 -15.38 -5.35
N ILE A 327 -16.90 -16.21 -5.20
CA ILE A 327 -15.63 -15.82 -4.58
C ILE A 327 -14.96 -14.69 -5.38
N PHE A 328 -14.97 -14.80 -6.71
CA PHE A 328 -14.45 -13.76 -7.60
C PHE A 328 -15.20 -12.43 -7.43
N ILE A 329 -16.53 -12.46 -7.48
CA ILE A 329 -17.36 -11.25 -7.35
C ILE A 329 -17.14 -10.59 -5.98
N PHE A 330 -17.16 -11.40 -4.92
CA PHE A 330 -16.85 -10.91 -3.58
C PHE A 330 -15.45 -10.25 -3.55
N SER A 331 -14.45 -10.93 -4.11
CA SER A 331 -13.08 -10.41 -4.11
C SER A 331 -12.95 -9.13 -4.93
N LEU A 332 -13.64 -9.00 -6.06
CA LEU A 332 -13.64 -7.80 -6.90
C LEU A 332 -14.27 -6.60 -6.18
N VAL A 333 -15.41 -6.81 -5.52
CA VAL A 333 -16.10 -5.78 -4.72
C VAL A 333 -15.22 -5.33 -3.56
N TRP A 334 -14.61 -6.27 -2.83
CA TRP A 334 -13.83 -6.02 -1.62
C TRP A 334 -12.33 -5.73 -1.86
N SER A 335 -11.93 -5.51 -3.12
CA SER A 335 -10.57 -5.07 -3.47
C SER A 335 -10.54 -3.88 -4.43
N VAL A 336 -11.38 -3.88 -5.48
CA VAL A 336 -11.44 -2.82 -6.48
C VAL A 336 -12.57 -1.85 -6.15
N GLY A 337 -13.79 -2.34 -5.96
CA GLY A 337 -14.95 -1.49 -5.69
C GLY A 337 -14.84 -0.72 -4.36
N ILE A 338 -14.28 -1.37 -3.34
CA ILE A 338 -14.20 -0.84 -1.97
C ILE A 338 -13.35 0.43 -1.83
N THR A 339 -12.43 0.71 -2.78
CA THR A 339 -11.54 1.87 -2.70
C THR A 339 -12.25 3.20 -2.89
N THR A 340 -13.46 3.15 -3.47
CA THR A 340 -14.33 4.30 -3.75
C THR A 340 -15.11 4.77 -2.52
N ASP A 341 -15.64 5.99 -2.61
CA ASP A 341 -16.59 6.54 -1.63
C ASP A 341 -17.98 5.90 -1.72
N GLN A 342 -18.91 6.31 -0.85
CA GLN A 342 -20.25 5.70 -0.79
C GLN A 342 -21.03 5.85 -2.11
N HIS A 343 -20.86 6.96 -2.83
CA HIS A 343 -21.50 7.16 -4.13
C HIS A 343 -20.89 6.27 -5.21
N GLY A 344 -19.56 6.17 -5.24
CA GLY A 344 -18.83 5.28 -6.12
C GLY A 344 -19.19 3.81 -5.91
N ARG A 345 -19.46 3.38 -4.67
CA ARG A 345 -19.95 2.02 -4.38
C ARG A 345 -21.29 1.72 -5.04
N SER A 346 -22.23 2.67 -4.99
CA SER A 346 -23.51 2.54 -5.69
C SER A 346 -23.31 2.43 -7.21
N LEU A 347 -22.52 3.32 -7.80
CA LEU A 347 -22.22 3.29 -9.24
C LEU A 347 -21.52 2.00 -9.66
N PHE A 348 -20.55 1.52 -8.87
CA PHE A 348 -19.82 0.29 -9.13
C PHE A 348 -20.72 -0.95 -8.99
N ASN A 349 -21.61 -0.97 -8.00
CA ASN A 349 -22.60 -2.02 -7.85
C ASN A 349 -23.48 -2.15 -9.12
N ASP A 350 -24.02 -1.03 -9.60
CA ASP A 350 -24.91 -1.01 -10.77
C ASP A 350 -24.16 -1.34 -12.06
N TRP A 351 -22.91 -0.90 -12.18
CA TRP A 351 -22.04 -1.32 -13.28
C TRP A 351 -21.75 -2.83 -13.25
N LEU A 352 -21.39 -3.37 -12.08
CA LEU A 352 -21.04 -4.78 -11.93
C LEU A 352 -22.23 -5.68 -12.25
N TRP A 353 -23.44 -5.34 -11.79
CA TRP A 353 -24.65 -6.07 -12.15
C TRP A 353 -24.91 -6.12 -13.66
N ARG A 354 -24.77 -4.97 -14.34
CA ARG A 354 -24.90 -4.91 -15.80
C ARG A 354 -23.88 -5.79 -16.51
N GLU A 355 -22.64 -5.80 -16.04
CA GLU A 355 -21.58 -6.61 -16.66
C GLU A 355 -21.77 -8.11 -16.38
N LEU A 356 -22.22 -8.48 -15.17
CA LEU A 356 -22.53 -9.88 -14.82
C LEU A 356 -23.66 -10.44 -15.68
N ILE A 357 -24.71 -9.65 -15.92
CA ILE A 357 -25.83 -10.04 -16.80
C ILE A 357 -25.34 -10.18 -18.25
N LYS A 358 -24.56 -9.21 -18.74
CA LYS A 358 -24.03 -9.20 -20.10
C LYS A 358 -23.13 -10.41 -20.39
N GLN A 359 -22.30 -10.83 -19.44
CA GLN A 359 -21.39 -11.96 -19.58
C GLN A 359 -22.00 -13.31 -19.16
N ASN A 360 -23.27 -13.34 -18.75
CA ASN A 360 -23.96 -14.52 -18.24
C ASN A 360 -23.21 -15.21 -17.07
N GLN A 361 -22.57 -14.41 -16.20
CA GLN A 361 -21.79 -14.87 -15.03
C GLN A 361 -22.52 -14.57 -13.73
N ARG A 362 -23.85 -14.71 -13.71
CA ARG A 362 -24.65 -14.41 -12.53
C ARG A 362 -24.34 -15.41 -11.40
N PRO A 363 -23.98 -14.96 -10.20
CA PRO A 363 -23.79 -15.85 -9.07
C PRO A 363 -25.12 -16.49 -8.63
N PRO A 364 -25.13 -17.79 -8.30
CA PRO A 364 -26.32 -18.48 -7.81
C PRO A 364 -26.77 -17.93 -6.44
N GLY A 365 -28.08 -17.92 -6.19
CA GLY A 365 -28.68 -17.53 -4.89
C GLY A 365 -28.76 -16.04 -4.61
N LEU A 366 -28.23 -15.18 -5.48
CA LEU A 366 -28.24 -13.73 -5.32
C LEU A 366 -29.55 -13.13 -5.88
N LYS A 367 -30.28 -12.36 -5.05
CA LYS A 367 -31.51 -11.65 -5.45
C LYS A 367 -31.19 -10.59 -6.51
N ASP A 368 -32.16 -10.34 -7.40
CA ASP A 368 -32.05 -9.25 -8.38
C ASP A 368 -31.83 -7.92 -7.66
N ASP A 369 -30.92 -7.10 -8.20
CA ASP A 369 -30.58 -5.75 -7.73
C ASP A 369 -30.12 -5.68 -6.26
N ALA A 370 -29.66 -6.79 -5.67
CA ALA A 370 -29.12 -6.76 -4.31
C ALA A 370 -27.87 -5.88 -4.24
N PHE A 371 -27.73 -5.10 -3.16
CA PHE A 371 -26.54 -4.31 -2.93
C PHE A 371 -25.40 -5.20 -2.45
N LEU A 372 -24.41 -5.46 -3.32
CA LEU A 372 -23.38 -6.48 -3.09
C LEU A 372 -22.50 -6.20 -1.86
N TYR A 373 -22.41 -4.94 -1.42
CA TYR A 373 -21.65 -4.55 -0.22
C TYR A 373 -22.37 -4.88 1.10
N ASP A 374 -23.66 -5.23 1.06
CA ASP A 374 -24.45 -5.61 2.25
C ASP A 374 -24.48 -7.13 2.46
N LEU A 375 -23.89 -7.88 1.53
CA LEU A 375 -23.85 -9.32 1.53
C LEU A 375 -22.43 -9.85 1.75
N CYS A 376 -22.34 -10.96 2.46
CA CYS A 376 -21.17 -11.78 2.63
C CYS A 376 -21.39 -13.12 1.94
N TYR A 377 -20.37 -13.64 1.25
CA TYR A 377 -20.41 -15.00 0.74
C TYR A 377 -19.88 -15.97 1.79
N ASN A 378 -20.73 -16.90 2.24
CA ASN A 378 -20.34 -17.97 3.15
C ASN A 378 -19.88 -19.18 2.32
N VAL A 379 -18.57 -19.43 2.30
CA VAL A 379 -17.96 -20.53 1.55
C VAL A 379 -18.36 -21.90 2.10
N GLU A 380 -18.54 -22.06 3.42
CA GLU A 380 -18.92 -23.35 4.03
C GLU A 380 -20.35 -23.76 3.67
N LYS A 381 -21.24 -22.78 3.52
CA LYS A 381 -22.65 -23.01 3.17
C LYS A 381 -22.98 -22.78 1.70
N SER A 382 -22.00 -22.34 0.90
CA SER A 382 -22.19 -21.98 -0.51
C SER A 382 -23.31 -20.96 -0.75
N GLU A 383 -23.53 -20.02 0.18
CA GLU A 383 -24.68 -19.09 0.14
C GLU A 383 -24.29 -17.63 0.42
N TRP A 384 -25.12 -16.69 -0.05
CA TRP A 384 -25.00 -15.27 0.28
C TRP A 384 -25.84 -14.95 1.50
N VAL A 385 -25.23 -14.37 2.53
CA VAL A 385 -25.89 -13.97 3.78
C VAL A 385 -25.73 -12.49 4.03
N GLY A 386 -26.68 -11.88 4.74
CA GLY A 386 -26.52 -10.49 5.19
C GLY A 386 -25.41 -10.39 6.24
N TRP A 387 -24.59 -9.33 6.18
CA TRP A 387 -23.50 -9.16 7.17
C TRP A 387 -23.98 -9.18 8.62
N MET A 388 -25.15 -8.61 8.92
CA MET A 388 -25.70 -8.60 10.28
C MET A 388 -26.13 -9.98 10.78
N GLU A 389 -26.36 -10.95 9.89
CA GLU A 389 -26.70 -12.34 10.26
C GLU A 389 -25.45 -13.13 10.66
N THR A 390 -24.26 -12.62 10.37
CA THR A 390 -22.99 -13.27 10.70
C THR A 390 -22.59 -13.08 12.17
N ILE A 391 -23.24 -12.16 12.89
CA ILE A 391 -22.95 -11.84 14.29
C ILE A 391 -24.19 -12.05 15.17
N PRO A 392 -24.02 -12.44 16.44
CA PRO A 392 -25.14 -12.49 17.38
C PRO A 392 -25.65 -11.08 17.70
N GLY A 393 -26.89 -10.99 18.18
CA GLY A 393 -27.47 -9.73 18.65
C GLY A 393 -26.58 -9.07 19.71
N TYR A 394 -26.25 -7.79 19.50
CA TYR A 394 -25.34 -7.08 20.38
C TYR A 394 -26.05 -6.49 21.61
N SER A 395 -25.44 -6.68 22.78
CA SER A 395 -25.77 -5.95 24.00
C SER A 395 -24.48 -5.48 24.68
N PRO A 396 -24.41 -4.25 25.21
CA PRO A 396 -23.23 -3.79 25.92
C PRO A 396 -22.94 -4.68 27.15
N PRO A 397 -21.67 -5.09 27.38
CA PRO A 397 -21.31 -5.88 28.56
C PRO A 397 -21.70 -5.17 29.86
N SER A 398 -22.03 -5.92 30.92
CA SER A 398 -22.32 -5.34 32.23
C SER A 398 -21.15 -4.49 32.75
N GLN A 399 -21.44 -3.33 33.33
CA GLN A 399 -20.44 -2.36 33.84
C GLN A 399 -19.55 -1.70 32.76
N SER A 400 -19.99 -1.71 31.49
CA SER A 400 -19.26 -1.00 30.43
C SER A 400 -19.34 0.51 30.64
N THR A 401 -18.20 1.19 30.54
CA THR A 401 -18.13 2.65 30.49
C THR A 401 -18.44 3.15 29.07
N TYR A 402 -18.85 4.41 28.94
CA TYR A 402 -19.14 5.03 27.64
C TYR A 402 -18.01 4.82 26.62
N ASP A 403 -16.75 5.04 27.03
CA ASP A 403 -15.57 4.88 26.17
C ASP A 403 -15.25 3.40 25.82
N GLY A 404 -15.80 2.45 26.57
CA GLY A 404 -15.59 1.02 26.36
C GLY A 404 -16.63 0.33 25.46
N ILE A 405 -17.74 1.02 25.15
CA ILE A 405 -18.83 0.45 24.34
C ILE A 405 -18.53 0.65 22.85
N VAL A 406 -18.20 -0.45 22.16
CA VAL A 406 -18.06 -0.49 20.70
C VAL A 406 -19.28 -1.21 20.12
N VAL A 407 -20.20 -0.43 19.54
CA VAL A 407 -21.42 -0.97 18.93
C VAL A 407 -21.10 -1.47 17.52
N PRO A 408 -21.32 -2.75 17.20
CA PRO A 408 -21.12 -3.26 15.84
C PRO A 408 -22.18 -2.67 14.91
N THR A 409 -21.71 -2.00 13.86
CA THR A 409 -22.52 -1.55 12.72
C THR A 409 -22.29 -2.44 11.52
N LEU A 410 -23.16 -2.32 10.52
CA LEU A 410 -22.98 -2.99 9.22
C LEU A 410 -21.57 -2.74 8.64
N ASP A 411 -21.12 -1.48 8.69
CA ASP A 411 -19.78 -1.07 8.25
C ASP A 411 -18.65 -1.67 9.09
N SER A 412 -18.76 -1.69 10.42
CA SER A 412 -17.70 -2.27 11.24
C SER A 412 -17.58 -3.78 11.02
N VAL A 413 -18.70 -4.49 10.89
CA VAL A 413 -18.73 -5.94 10.69
C VAL A 413 -18.09 -6.30 9.36
N ARG A 414 -18.57 -5.69 8.26
CA ARG A 414 -18.06 -6.00 6.91
C ARG A 414 -16.58 -5.67 6.73
N MET A 415 -16.14 -4.52 7.26
CA MET A 415 -14.73 -4.11 7.17
C MET A 415 -13.84 -5.02 8.02
N THR A 416 -14.26 -5.36 9.24
CA THR A 416 -13.48 -6.21 10.14
C THR A 416 -13.38 -7.64 9.59
N ALA A 417 -14.43 -8.16 8.95
CA ALA A 417 -14.40 -9.47 8.34
C ALA A 417 -13.36 -9.56 7.21
N VAL A 418 -13.38 -8.63 6.25
CA VAL A 418 -12.40 -8.61 5.15
C VAL A 418 -10.98 -8.35 5.66
N PHE A 419 -10.84 -7.43 6.61
CA PHE A 419 -9.57 -7.16 7.29
C PHE A 419 -9.00 -8.42 7.96
N LYS A 420 -9.83 -9.14 8.72
CA LYS A 420 -9.47 -10.41 9.36
C LYS A 420 -8.99 -11.44 8.33
N THR A 421 -9.74 -11.63 7.24
CA THR A 421 -9.37 -12.57 6.18
C THR A 421 -7.97 -12.27 5.63
N LEU A 422 -7.66 -11.00 5.35
CA LEU A 422 -6.34 -10.59 4.84
C LEU A 422 -5.23 -10.82 5.85
N VAL A 423 -5.41 -10.36 7.09
CA VAL A 423 -4.36 -10.41 8.13
C VAL A 423 -4.06 -11.84 8.56
N LEU A 424 -5.07 -12.71 8.66
CA LEU A 424 -4.88 -14.13 8.98
C LEU A 424 -4.03 -14.84 7.92
N ASN A 425 -4.21 -14.46 6.65
CA ASN A 425 -3.42 -14.93 5.51
C ASN A 425 -2.12 -14.13 5.30
N ARG A 426 -1.69 -13.35 6.30
CA ARG A 426 -0.45 -12.55 6.30
C ARG A 426 -0.38 -11.48 5.19
N HIS A 427 -1.51 -11.07 4.64
CA HIS A 427 -1.58 -9.94 3.71
C HIS A 427 -1.72 -8.61 4.43
N HIS A 428 -1.15 -7.57 3.84
CA HIS A 428 -1.10 -6.24 4.41
C HIS A 428 -2.36 -5.44 4.05
N ALA A 429 -2.90 -4.69 5.01
CA ALA A 429 -4.12 -3.91 4.82
C ALA A 429 -3.91 -2.44 5.20
N LEU A 430 -4.38 -1.54 4.34
CA LEU A 430 -4.44 -0.10 4.57
C LEU A 430 -5.90 0.33 4.62
N CYS A 431 -6.30 0.93 5.73
CA CYS A 431 -7.67 1.36 5.99
C CYS A 431 -7.76 2.89 5.97
N PRO A 432 -7.93 3.54 4.80
CA PRO A 432 -8.17 4.98 4.74
C PRO A 432 -9.63 5.31 5.08
N GLY A 433 -9.88 6.45 5.72
CA GLY A 433 -11.25 6.90 5.96
C GLY A 433 -11.37 8.21 6.73
N PRO A 434 -12.52 8.88 6.71
CA PRO A 434 -12.77 10.12 7.45
C PRO A 434 -12.57 9.97 8.96
N THR A 435 -12.28 11.06 9.66
CA THR A 435 -12.03 10.99 11.11
C THR A 435 -13.31 10.61 11.86
N GLY A 436 -13.20 9.65 12.80
CA GLY A 436 -14.33 9.24 13.64
C GLY A 436 -15.21 8.11 13.08
N THR A 437 -14.82 7.47 11.98
CA THR A 437 -15.56 6.34 11.38
C THR A 437 -15.28 4.96 12.01
N GLY A 438 -14.66 4.91 13.19
CA GLY A 438 -14.40 3.66 13.91
C GLY A 438 -13.18 2.83 13.46
N LYS A 439 -12.41 3.29 12.45
CA LYS A 439 -11.22 2.59 11.90
C LYS A 439 -10.26 2.03 12.96
N THR A 440 -9.65 2.92 13.74
CA THR A 440 -8.67 2.58 14.77
C THR A 440 -9.28 1.65 15.81
N VAL A 441 -10.54 1.89 16.18
CA VAL A 441 -11.27 1.09 17.19
C VAL A 441 -11.49 -0.32 16.68
N ASN A 442 -12.00 -0.50 15.46
CA ASN A 442 -12.26 -1.82 14.88
C ASN A 442 -10.97 -2.64 14.72
N ILE A 443 -9.90 -2.02 14.19
CA ILE A 443 -8.60 -2.68 14.01
C ILE A 443 -8.00 -3.07 15.36
N SER A 444 -8.01 -2.14 16.33
CA SER A 444 -7.43 -2.38 17.65
C SER A 444 -8.22 -3.40 18.46
N GLN A 445 -9.55 -3.40 18.34
CA GLN A 445 -10.40 -4.41 18.96
C GLN A 445 -10.06 -5.80 18.43
N TYR A 446 -10.00 -5.96 17.10
CA TYR A 446 -9.66 -7.25 16.52
C TYR A 446 -8.24 -7.69 16.92
N LEU A 447 -7.23 -6.86 16.65
CA LEU A 447 -5.82 -7.18 16.93
C LEU A 447 -5.48 -7.33 18.42
N GLY A 448 -6.26 -6.72 19.31
CA GLY A 448 -6.04 -6.76 20.75
C GLY A 448 -6.84 -7.81 21.51
N ARG A 449 -8.02 -8.23 20.99
CA ARG A 449 -8.96 -9.10 21.73
C ARG A 449 -9.41 -10.35 20.97
N GLU A 450 -9.45 -10.31 19.65
CA GLU A 450 -10.08 -11.37 18.83
C GLU A 450 -9.08 -12.12 17.95
N ALA A 451 -7.91 -11.53 17.69
CA ALA A 451 -6.86 -12.14 16.90
C ALA A 451 -6.35 -13.43 17.57
N PRO A 452 -5.96 -14.46 16.78
CA PRO A 452 -5.39 -15.68 17.32
C PRO A 452 -4.10 -15.40 18.11
N GLU A 453 -3.81 -16.22 19.11
CA GLU A 453 -2.66 -16.03 20.00
C GLU A 453 -1.29 -16.02 19.27
N TYR A 454 -1.20 -16.64 18.09
CA TYR A 454 0.03 -16.60 17.28
C TYR A 454 0.29 -15.21 16.68
N LEU A 455 -0.74 -14.39 16.52
CA LEU A 455 -0.66 -13.06 15.94
C LEU A 455 -0.55 -12.01 17.07
N GLN A 456 0.67 -11.55 17.33
CA GLN A 456 0.96 -10.56 18.36
C GLN A 456 0.92 -9.15 17.76
N SER A 457 0.22 -8.22 18.40
CA SER A 457 0.03 -6.87 17.87
C SER A 457 1.06 -5.87 18.42
N VAL A 458 1.57 -5.00 17.54
CA VAL A 458 2.43 -3.88 17.88
C VAL A 458 1.74 -2.60 17.41
N PHE A 459 1.35 -1.76 18.36
CA PHE A 459 0.62 -0.52 18.10
C PHE A 459 1.59 0.66 18.01
N ILE A 460 1.53 1.39 16.90
CA ILE A 460 2.33 2.59 16.64
C ILE A 460 1.39 3.68 16.14
N THR A 461 1.55 4.91 16.64
CA THR A 461 0.80 6.06 16.14
C THR A 461 1.79 7.07 15.59
N PHE A 462 1.58 7.47 14.34
CA PHE A 462 2.39 8.51 13.73
C PHE A 462 1.90 9.91 14.07
N SER A 463 2.85 10.84 14.10
CA SER A 463 2.63 12.25 14.30
C SER A 463 3.47 13.05 13.30
N ALA A 464 3.24 14.35 13.22
CA ALA A 464 4.05 15.24 12.38
C ALA A 464 5.55 15.23 12.74
N GLN A 465 5.91 14.81 13.96
CA GLN A 465 7.28 14.77 14.47
C GLN A 465 7.87 13.35 14.52
N THR A 466 7.17 12.35 13.99
CA THR A 466 7.72 10.98 13.96
C THR A 466 8.94 10.93 13.05
N HIS A 467 10.11 10.67 13.64
CA HIS A 467 11.37 10.55 12.91
C HIS A 467 11.70 9.08 12.59
N VAL A 468 12.42 8.83 11.50
CA VAL A 468 12.79 7.47 11.05
C VAL A 468 13.60 6.70 12.10
N ASN A 469 14.51 7.39 12.79
CA ASN A 469 15.30 6.81 13.86
C ASN A 469 14.43 6.30 15.01
N GLN A 470 13.46 7.10 15.45
CA GLN A 470 12.54 6.73 16.54
C GLN A 470 11.69 5.51 16.17
N LEU A 471 11.21 5.46 14.92
CA LEU A 471 10.46 4.31 14.41
C LEU A 471 11.33 3.05 14.41
N GLN A 472 12.55 3.14 13.89
CA GLN A 472 13.46 2.00 13.84
C GLN A 472 13.81 1.52 15.25
N ASP A 473 14.14 2.43 16.19
CA ASP A 473 14.44 2.09 17.59
C ASP A 473 13.27 1.37 18.28
N LEU A 474 12.04 1.85 18.05
CA LEU A 474 10.84 1.24 18.61
C LEU A 474 10.62 -0.18 18.07
N LEU A 475 10.83 -0.39 16.77
CA LEU A 475 10.66 -1.69 16.13
C LEU A 475 11.78 -2.67 16.50
N ASP A 476 13.05 -2.23 16.39
CA ASP A 476 14.22 -3.02 16.77
C ASP A 476 14.15 -3.44 18.25
N GLY A 477 13.61 -2.59 19.13
CA GLY A 477 13.38 -2.93 20.55
C GLY A 477 12.29 -3.98 20.81
N LYS A 478 11.45 -4.31 19.82
CA LYS A 478 10.42 -5.36 19.90
C LYS A 478 10.86 -6.67 19.25
N PHE A 479 11.82 -6.63 18.34
CA PHE A 479 12.28 -7.82 17.64
C PHE A 479 13.30 -8.63 18.45
N GLU A 480 13.20 -9.95 18.34
CA GLU A 480 14.17 -10.89 18.88
C GLU A 480 15.10 -11.40 17.78
N LYS A 481 16.37 -11.62 18.12
CA LYS A 481 17.35 -12.22 17.22
C LYS A 481 17.06 -13.71 17.08
N ARG A 482 16.68 -14.17 15.88
CA ARG A 482 16.43 -15.59 15.59
C ARG A 482 17.71 -16.33 15.25
N ARG A 483 18.51 -15.74 14.36
CA ARG A 483 19.83 -16.22 13.94
C ARG A 483 20.67 -15.03 13.50
N ARG A 484 21.93 -15.27 13.10
CA ARG A 484 22.81 -14.19 12.62
C ARG A 484 22.14 -13.43 11.47
N GLY A 485 21.95 -12.12 11.64
CA GLY A 485 21.35 -11.24 10.64
C GLY A 485 19.83 -11.33 10.49
N VAL A 486 19.13 -12.24 11.20
CA VAL A 486 17.67 -12.43 11.06
C VAL A 486 16.95 -12.17 12.37
N PHE A 487 15.96 -11.29 12.31
CA PHE A 487 15.20 -10.78 13.43
C PHE A 487 13.70 -10.95 13.17
N GLY A 488 12.90 -11.00 14.23
CA GLY A 488 11.46 -11.16 14.11
C GLY A 488 10.79 -11.29 15.48
N PRO A 489 9.48 -11.58 15.51
CA PRO A 489 8.78 -11.91 16.75
C PRO A 489 9.33 -13.18 17.41
N PRO A 490 8.92 -13.51 18.65
CA PRO A 490 9.22 -14.79 19.28
C PRO A 490 8.85 -16.00 18.40
N ALA A 491 9.49 -17.14 18.64
CA ALA A 491 9.29 -18.36 17.84
C ALA A 491 7.80 -18.74 17.70
N ARG A 492 7.38 -19.06 16.46
CA ARG A 492 6.00 -19.44 16.08
C ARG A 492 4.96 -18.32 16.25
N LYS A 493 5.38 -17.09 16.51
CA LYS A 493 4.50 -15.91 16.50
C LYS A 493 4.72 -15.10 15.22
N VAL A 494 3.75 -14.26 14.88
CA VAL A 494 3.78 -13.29 13.78
C VAL A 494 3.43 -11.93 14.38
N PHE A 495 4.18 -10.88 14.07
CA PHE A 495 3.79 -9.53 14.49
C PHE A 495 2.81 -8.90 13.51
N ALA A 496 1.65 -8.45 13.99
CA ALA A 496 0.78 -7.51 13.31
C ALA A 496 1.17 -6.09 13.74
N ILE A 497 1.99 -5.40 12.95
CA ILE A 497 2.41 -4.03 13.23
C ILE A 497 1.33 -3.11 12.69
N PHE A 498 0.55 -2.51 13.59
CA PHE A 498 -0.49 -1.55 13.26
C PHE A 498 0.03 -0.13 13.42
N VAL A 499 0.01 0.63 12.32
CA VAL A 499 0.37 2.04 12.29
C VAL A 499 -0.87 2.90 12.10
N ASP A 500 -1.27 3.63 13.13
CA ASP A 500 -2.33 4.62 13.06
C ASP A 500 -1.80 5.99 12.58
N ASP A 501 -2.69 6.76 11.95
CA ASP A 501 -2.38 8.07 11.38
C ASP A 501 -1.19 8.02 10.38
N PHE A 502 -1.17 6.97 9.54
CA PHE A 502 -0.06 6.60 8.65
C PHE A 502 0.45 7.75 7.74
N ASN A 503 -0.40 8.71 7.39
CA ASN A 503 -0.07 9.86 6.55
C ASN A 503 0.21 11.17 7.30
N MET A 504 0.45 11.10 8.61
CA MET A 504 0.81 12.25 9.44
C MET A 504 2.29 12.67 9.43
N PRO A 505 3.31 11.79 9.21
CA PRO A 505 4.70 12.22 9.24
C PRO A 505 4.96 13.35 8.25
N LYS A 506 5.66 14.40 8.69
CA LYS A 506 5.94 15.57 7.84
C LYS A 506 6.82 15.17 6.65
N LYS A 507 6.48 15.68 5.47
CA LYS A 507 7.34 15.57 4.29
C LYS A 507 8.60 16.39 4.46
N GLU A 508 9.73 15.82 4.04
CA GLU A 508 10.96 16.59 3.82
C GLU A 508 10.78 17.59 2.68
N GLU A 509 11.76 18.47 2.48
CA GLU A 509 11.75 19.53 1.46
C GLU A 509 11.36 19.02 0.06
N TYR A 510 11.84 17.83 -0.30
CA TYR A 510 11.60 17.19 -1.59
C TYR A 510 10.50 16.12 -1.57
N GLY A 511 9.64 16.13 -0.54
CA GLY A 511 8.40 15.37 -0.53
C GLY A 511 8.46 13.94 0.02
N ALA A 512 9.66 13.41 0.30
CA ALA A 512 9.84 12.10 0.92
C ALA A 512 9.38 12.09 2.38
N GLN A 513 8.97 10.91 2.87
CA GLN A 513 8.61 10.69 4.28
C GLN A 513 9.47 9.54 4.83
N PRO A 514 10.63 9.83 5.45
CA PRO A 514 11.59 8.80 5.86
C PRO A 514 11.04 7.63 6.69
N PRO A 515 10.10 7.83 7.64
CA PRO A 515 9.47 6.71 8.35
C PRO A 515 8.75 5.72 7.41
N LEU A 516 8.10 6.24 6.35
CA LEU A 516 7.43 5.41 5.35
C LEU A 516 8.42 4.72 4.42
N GLU A 517 9.53 5.39 4.08
CA GLU A 517 10.61 4.84 3.27
C GLU A 517 11.36 3.69 3.98
N LEU A 518 11.50 3.76 5.31
CA LEU A 518 11.99 2.63 6.12
C LEU A 518 11.06 1.41 6.02
N LEU A 519 9.75 1.61 6.21
CA LEU A 519 8.77 0.53 6.06
C LEU A 519 8.74 -0.02 4.63
N ARG A 520 8.92 0.85 3.62
CA ARG A 520 9.03 0.44 2.22
C ARG A 520 10.26 -0.41 1.95
N GLN A 521 11.41 -0.05 2.53
CA GLN A 521 12.60 -0.88 2.40
C GLN A 521 12.34 -2.30 2.93
N TRP A 522 11.59 -2.42 4.03
CA TRP A 522 11.16 -3.74 4.51
C TRP A 522 10.20 -4.44 3.55
N PHE A 523 9.23 -3.75 2.95
CA PHE A 523 8.32 -4.38 1.99
C PHE A 523 9.06 -5.01 0.79
N ASP A 524 10.00 -4.26 0.20
CA ASP A 524 10.71 -4.62 -1.04
C ASP A 524 11.91 -5.55 -0.82
N HIS A 525 12.62 -5.39 0.31
CA HIS A 525 13.89 -6.10 0.60
C HIS A 525 13.86 -6.93 1.89
N LYS A 526 12.72 -7.01 2.58
CA LYS A 526 12.51 -7.83 3.80
C LYS A 526 13.44 -7.50 4.95
N GLY A 527 13.88 -6.24 5.07
CA GLY A 527 14.77 -5.83 6.13
C GLY A 527 15.23 -4.38 6.02
N TRP A 528 16.07 -3.96 6.96
CA TRP A 528 16.76 -2.67 6.94
C TRP A 528 18.15 -2.75 7.56
N TYR A 529 18.97 -1.72 7.31
CA TYR A 529 20.32 -1.66 7.87
C TYR A 529 20.28 -1.28 9.35
N ASP A 530 21.04 -2.00 10.17
CA ASP A 530 21.34 -1.55 11.51
C ASP A 530 22.27 -0.33 11.46
N ARG A 531 21.98 0.68 12.27
CA ARG A 531 22.69 1.96 12.25
C ARG A 531 24.01 1.94 13.05
N LYS A 532 24.30 0.86 13.79
CA LYS A 532 25.51 0.72 14.62
C LYS A 532 26.49 -0.29 14.04
N GLU A 533 26.01 -1.50 13.77
CA GLU A 533 26.75 -2.60 13.14
C GLU A 533 26.87 -2.39 11.61
N LEU A 534 26.02 -1.53 11.03
CA LEU A 534 26.01 -1.20 9.60
C LEU A 534 25.80 -2.41 8.68
N THR A 535 25.18 -3.46 9.22
CA THR A 535 24.80 -4.68 8.51
C THR A 535 23.31 -4.70 8.21
N PHE A 536 22.93 -5.30 7.08
CA PHE A 536 21.53 -5.54 6.76
C PHE A 536 20.91 -6.58 7.71
N ARG A 537 19.77 -6.24 8.32
CA ARG A 537 18.97 -7.13 9.15
C ARG A 537 17.74 -7.57 8.38
N GLU A 538 17.64 -8.86 8.13
CA GLU A 538 16.43 -9.49 7.60
C GLU A 538 15.37 -9.56 8.72
N ILE A 539 14.14 -9.15 8.42
CA ILE A 539 13.03 -9.10 9.36
C ILE A 539 11.89 -9.96 8.82
N VAL A 540 11.59 -11.03 9.55
CA VAL A 540 10.66 -12.08 9.14
C VAL A 540 9.41 -12.12 10.03
N ASP A 541 8.38 -12.81 9.57
CA ASP A 541 7.13 -13.05 10.31
C ASP A 541 6.42 -11.75 10.77
N VAL A 542 6.33 -10.78 9.87
CA VAL A 542 5.64 -9.50 10.11
C VAL A 542 4.52 -9.31 9.09
N CYS A 543 3.38 -8.81 9.58
CA CYS A 543 2.25 -8.32 8.81
C CYS A 543 2.04 -6.83 9.15
N MET A 544 2.17 -5.95 8.15
CA MET A 544 1.91 -4.52 8.29
C MET A 544 0.43 -4.20 8.09
N VAL A 545 -0.13 -3.45 9.02
CA VAL A 545 -1.49 -2.89 8.96
C VAL A 545 -1.39 -1.39 9.17
N ALA A 546 -2.18 -0.61 8.45
CA ALA A 546 -2.18 0.84 8.62
C ALA A 546 -3.60 1.42 8.55
N ALA A 547 -3.82 2.52 9.27
CA ALA A 547 -5.02 3.35 9.14
C ALA A 547 -4.62 4.81 8.91
N MET A 548 -5.42 5.53 8.14
CA MET A 548 -5.16 6.96 7.88
C MET A 548 -6.42 7.75 7.57
N GLY A 549 -6.33 9.07 7.78
CA GLY A 549 -7.32 10.02 7.30
C GLY A 549 -7.14 10.36 5.82
N PRO A 550 -8.16 10.90 5.14
CA PRO A 550 -7.97 11.48 3.82
C PRO A 550 -6.94 12.63 3.87
N PRO A 551 -6.17 12.87 2.79
CA PRO A 551 -5.26 14.00 2.70
C PRO A 551 -5.97 15.35 2.95
N GLY A 552 -5.32 16.26 3.67
CA GLY A 552 -5.88 17.54 4.11
C GLY A 552 -5.72 17.80 5.62
N GLY A 553 -5.81 19.07 6.04
CA GLY A 553 -5.77 19.44 7.47
C GLY A 553 -4.49 18.99 8.21
N GLY A 554 -3.33 18.99 7.53
CA GLY A 554 -2.05 18.52 8.06
C GLY A 554 -1.64 17.11 7.59
N ARG A 555 -2.58 16.33 7.05
CA ARG A 555 -2.30 15.01 6.45
C ARG A 555 -1.85 15.13 5.01
N THR A 556 -0.86 14.33 4.61
CA THR A 556 -0.28 14.41 3.26
C THR A 556 -0.65 13.22 2.38
N PHE A 557 -0.45 13.37 1.07
CA PHE A 557 -0.47 12.23 0.15
C PHE A 557 0.77 11.35 0.37
N ILE A 558 0.58 10.04 0.40
CA ILE A 558 1.67 9.05 0.51
C ILE A 558 2.08 8.60 -0.90
N SER A 559 3.35 8.22 -1.06
CA SER A 559 3.85 7.64 -2.31
C SER A 559 3.11 6.34 -2.67
N ASN A 560 2.78 6.21 -3.95
CA ASN A 560 2.27 4.99 -4.56
C ASN A 560 3.21 3.80 -4.35
N ARG A 561 4.53 4.03 -4.27
CA ARG A 561 5.53 2.99 -4.00
C ARG A 561 5.30 2.28 -2.65
N VAL A 562 4.69 2.96 -1.68
CA VAL A 562 4.32 2.38 -0.38
C VAL A 562 2.93 1.72 -0.45
N ILE A 563 1.95 2.43 -1.04
CA ILE A 563 0.55 1.97 -1.10
C ILE A 563 0.41 0.65 -1.87
N ARG A 564 1.26 0.39 -2.88
CA ARG A 564 1.19 -0.83 -3.72
C ARG A 564 1.30 -2.15 -2.94
N HIS A 565 1.83 -2.10 -1.73
CA HIS A 565 2.04 -3.29 -0.90
C HIS A 565 0.80 -3.67 -0.09
N TYR A 566 -0.20 -2.79 -0.02
CA TYR A 566 -1.39 -2.95 0.79
C TYR A 566 -2.62 -3.25 -0.07
N ASN A 567 -3.51 -4.09 0.47
CA ASN A 567 -4.92 -4.09 0.10
C ASN A 567 -5.58 -2.87 0.74
N VAL A 568 -6.24 -2.03 -0.07
CA VAL A 568 -6.84 -0.78 0.40
C VAL A 568 -8.32 -1.02 0.73
N LEU A 569 -8.69 -0.83 1.99
CA LEU A 569 -10.06 -0.99 2.50
C LEU A 569 -10.61 0.37 2.94
N THR A 570 -11.22 1.13 2.03
CA THR A 570 -11.72 2.46 2.35
C THR A 570 -12.93 2.39 3.29
N TYR A 571 -12.93 3.19 4.35
CA TYR A 571 -14.07 3.41 5.22
C TYR A 571 -14.85 4.62 4.69
N PRO A 572 -16.14 4.47 4.33
CA PRO A 572 -16.97 5.60 3.96
C PRO A 572 -17.33 6.44 5.19
N ASP A 573 -17.94 7.60 4.96
CA ASP A 573 -18.64 8.32 6.02
C ASP A 573 -19.76 7.46 6.61
N LEU A 574 -19.95 7.54 7.93
CA LEU A 574 -21.05 6.82 8.59
C LEU A 574 -22.39 7.46 8.25
N GLY A 575 -23.32 6.66 7.73
CA GLY A 575 -24.67 7.11 7.44
C GLY A 575 -25.48 7.41 8.72
N LYS A 576 -26.51 8.24 8.58
CA LYS A 576 -27.43 8.63 9.66
C LYS A 576 -27.98 7.44 10.46
N THR A 577 -28.39 6.38 9.77
CA THR A 577 -28.91 5.16 10.41
C THR A 577 -27.86 4.50 11.30
N SER A 578 -26.61 4.36 10.84
CA SER A 578 -25.51 3.78 11.62
C SER A 578 -25.19 4.61 12.86
N ILE A 579 -25.14 5.95 12.72
CA ILE A 579 -24.94 6.88 13.84
C ILE A 579 -26.07 6.71 14.87
N ALA A 580 -27.32 6.69 14.41
CA ALA A 580 -28.47 6.51 15.28
C ALA A 580 -28.43 5.17 16.03
N THR A 581 -28.12 4.07 15.35
CA THR A 581 -27.98 2.75 15.98
C THR A 581 -26.91 2.74 17.08
N ILE A 582 -25.74 3.34 16.83
CA ILE A 582 -24.65 3.44 17.81
C ILE A 582 -25.13 4.17 19.07
N PHE A 583 -25.59 5.41 18.93
CA PHE A 583 -25.91 6.24 20.09
C PHE A 583 -27.20 5.82 20.78
N ASN A 584 -28.21 5.30 20.06
CA ASN A 584 -29.40 4.74 20.69
C ASN A 584 -29.05 3.52 21.55
N THR A 585 -28.15 2.64 21.08
CA THR A 585 -27.72 1.47 21.85
C THR A 585 -26.97 1.89 23.12
N ILE A 586 -26.05 2.85 23.01
CA ILE A 586 -25.29 3.38 24.15
C ILE A 586 -26.21 4.06 25.17
N LEU A 587 -27.10 4.95 24.71
CA LEU A 587 -28.00 5.68 25.59
C LEU A 587 -29.01 4.74 26.25
N LYS A 588 -29.63 3.80 25.51
CA LYS A 588 -30.55 2.82 26.11
C LYS A 588 -29.90 2.04 27.25
N TYR A 589 -28.63 1.68 27.11
CA TYR A 589 -27.89 0.99 28.16
C TYR A 589 -27.57 1.91 29.36
N LEU A 590 -26.96 3.09 29.12
CA LEU A 590 -26.51 3.98 30.19
C LEU A 590 -27.65 4.72 30.89
N PHE A 591 -28.78 4.92 30.21
CA PHE A 591 -29.97 5.56 30.76
C PHE A 591 -30.97 4.57 31.38
N ALA A 592 -30.72 3.26 31.30
CA ALA A 592 -31.56 2.24 31.95
C ALA A 592 -31.81 2.49 33.46
N PRO A 593 -30.88 3.07 34.24
CA PRO A 593 -31.13 3.40 35.66
C PRO A 593 -32.03 4.62 35.91
N PHE A 594 -32.36 5.41 34.89
CA PHE A 594 -33.18 6.62 35.02
C PHE A 594 -34.68 6.30 34.91
N ASP A 595 -35.53 7.24 35.31
CA ASP A 595 -36.98 7.10 35.18
C ASP A 595 -37.42 6.90 33.72
N GLU A 596 -38.52 6.15 33.53
CA GLU A 596 -39.07 5.81 32.20
C GLU A 596 -39.36 7.06 31.34
N SER A 597 -39.74 8.17 31.97
CA SER A 597 -39.97 9.45 31.28
C SER A 597 -38.70 10.03 30.64
N ILE A 598 -37.53 9.75 31.22
CA ILE A 598 -36.21 10.14 30.71
C ILE A 598 -35.72 9.13 29.67
N GLN A 599 -35.98 7.84 29.86
CA GLN A 599 -35.60 6.81 28.87
C GLN A 599 -36.29 7.06 27.51
N LYS A 600 -37.57 7.48 27.52
CA LYS A 600 -38.36 7.75 26.31
C LYS A 600 -37.83 8.89 25.44
N ILE A 601 -37.05 9.83 25.99
CA ILE A 601 -36.50 10.96 25.21
C ILE A 601 -35.18 10.63 24.50
N THR A 602 -34.54 9.49 24.80
CA THR A 602 -33.21 9.15 24.29
C THR A 602 -33.17 9.05 22.75
N GLU A 603 -34.19 8.44 22.13
CA GLU A 603 -34.27 8.32 20.67
C GLU A 603 -34.42 9.70 19.99
N THR A 604 -35.32 10.54 20.51
CA THR A 604 -35.51 11.91 20.02
C THR A 604 -34.25 12.76 20.21
N LEU A 605 -33.49 12.54 21.29
CA LEU A 605 -32.24 13.24 21.56
C LEU A 605 -31.18 12.92 20.50
N VAL A 606 -31.07 11.65 20.11
CA VAL A 606 -30.14 11.18 19.06
C VAL A 606 -30.51 11.78 17.71
N GLU A 607 -31.78 11.72 17.31
CA GLU A 607 -32.25 12.33 16.07
C GLU A 607 -32.03 13.84 16.02
N SER A 608 -32.24 14.52 17.15
CA SER A 608 -32.00 15.96 17.29
C SER A 608 -30.52 16.27 17.15
N GLN A 609 -29.64 15.52 17.81
CA GLN A 609 -28.20 15.72 17.71
C GLN A 609 -27.67 15.49 16.30
N ILE A 610 -28.15 14.46 15.61
CA ILE A 610 -27.78 14.21 14.21
C ILE A 610 -28.20 15.39 13.34
N THR A 611 -29.41 15.93 13.56
CA THR A 611 -29.91 17.10 12.84
C THR A 611 -29.03 18.34 13.05
N VAL A 612 -28.63 18.62 14.30
CA VAL A 612 -27.72 19.71 14.64
C VAL A 612 -26.37 19.53 13.92
N PHE A 613 -25.83 18.31 13.95
CA PHE A 613 -24.56 17.98 13.30
C PHE A 613 -24.62 18.13 11.78
N GLU A 614 -25.66 17.62 11.11
CA GLU A 614 -25.84 17.74 9.65
C GLU A 614 -25.97 19.20 9.23
N LYS A 615 -26.71 20.01 9.99
CA LYS A 615 -26.80 21.46 9.73
C LYS A 615 -25.45 22.16 9.95
N ALA A 616 -24.71 21.80 11.00
CA ALA A 616 -23.37 22.35 11.24
C ALA A 616 -22.42 22.03 10.08
N LEU A 617 -22.41 20.80 9.56
CA LEU A 617 -21.60 20.42 8.40
C LEU A 617 -21.97 21.19 7.13
N LYS A 618 -23.24 21.54 6.96
CA LYS A 618 -23.73 22.21 5.75
C LYS A 618 -23.55 23.74 5.80
N GLU A 619 -23.76 24.34 6.96
CA GLU A 619 -23.86 25.80 7.11
C GLU A 619 -22.61 26.43 7.75
N LEU A 620 -21.84 25.67 8.54
CA LEU A 620 -20.63 26.14 9.21
C LEU A 620 -19.38 25.57 8.55
N LEU A 621 -19.19 25.88 7.27
CA LEU A 621 -18.04 25.42 6.49
C LEU A 621 -16.74 26.14 6.91
N PRO A 622 -15.59 25.46 6.85
CA PRO A 622 -14.31 26.08 7.12
C PRO A 622 -13.97 27.09 6.02
N THR A 623 -13.79 28.35 6.40
CA THR A 623 -13.30 29.43 5.54
C THR A 623 -11.91 29.88 5.99
N PRO A 624 -11.15 30.68 5.22
CA PRO A 624 -9.86 31.21 5.70
C PRO A 624 -9.95 31.97 7.03
N SER A 625 -11.07 32.64 7.31
CA SER A 625 -11.33 33.32 8.59
C SER A 625 -11.84 32.39 9.70
N LYS A 626 -12.37 31.21 9.34
CA LYS A 626 -12.99 30.22 10.23
C LYS A 626 -12.40 28.82 9.99
N SER A 627 -11.08 28.72 9.85
CA SER A 627 -10.42 27.49 9.41
C SER A 627 -10.56 26.33 10.41
N HIS A 628 -10.80 26.65 11.69
CA HIS A 628 -11.05 25.69 12.76
C HIS A 628 -12.49 25.18 12.81
N TYR A 629 -13.40 25.65 11.95
CA TYR A 629 -14.78 25.13 11.81
C TYR A 629 -14.75 23.77 11.10
N THR A 630 -14.17 22.80 11.79
CA THR A 630 -14.07 21.42 11.34
C THR A 630 -14.86 20.58 12.32
N PHE A 631 -15.95 19.98 11.81
CA PHE A 631 -16.82 19.11 12.58
C PHE A 631 -16.72 17.69 12.04
N ASN A 632 -16.68 16.71 12.94
CA ASN A 632 -16.66 15.29 12.61
C ASN A 632 -17.39 14.47 13.68
N LEU A 633 -17.47 13.16 13.49
CA LEU A 633 -18.22 12.27 14.39
C LEU A 633 -17.71 12.25 15.84
N ARG A 634 -16.44 12.67 16.08
CA ARG A 634 -15.94 12.83 17.46
C ARG A 634 -16.66 13.95 18.20
N ASP A 635 -17.26 14.92 17.51
CA ASP A 635 -18.00 15.99 18.14
C ASP A 635 -19.34 15.49 18.69
N ILE A 636 -20.05 14.65 17.93
CA ILE A 636 -21.24 13.94 18.44
C ILE A 636 -20.85 13.05 19.63
N TRP A 637 -19.72 12.33 19.52
CA TRP A 637 -19.21 11.51 20.62
C TRP A 637 -18.96 12.31 21.90
N LYS A 638 -18.37 13.50 21.80
CA LYS A 638 -18.13 14.38 22.97
C LYS A 638 -19.43 14.89 23.59
N VAL A 639 -20.41 15.29 22.78
CA VAL A 639 -21.73 15.72 23.29
C VAL A 639 -22.38 14.60 24.10
N PHE A 640 -22.42 13.39 23.56
CA PHE A 640 -22.99 12.25 24.28
C PHE A 640 -22.11 11.77 25.45
N GLN A 641 -20.80 12.00 25.43
CA GLN A 641 -19.94 11.73 26.58
C GLN A 641 -20.37 12.57 27.79
N GLY A 642 -20.62 13.87 27.58
CA GLY A 642 -21.14 14.76 28.63
C GLY A 642 -22.54 14.35 29.10
N VAL A 643 -23.45 14.05 28.16
CA VAL A 643 -24.82 13.60 28.48
C VAL A 643 -24.84 12.26 29.23
N CYS A 644 -23.96 11.32 28.90
CA CYS A 644 -23.82 10.03 29.57
C CYS A 644 -23.16 10.14 30.95
N SER A 645 -22.55 11.27 31.28
CA SER A 645 -21.94 11.52 32.59
C SER A 645 -22.97 11.98 33.65
N LEU A 646 -24.24 12.12 33.26
CA LEU A 646 -25.32 12.50 34.16
C LEU A 646 -25.57 11.42 35.23
N SER A 647 -25.90 11.86 36.44
CA SER A 647 -26.21 10.95 37.55
C SER A 647 -27.72 10.80 37.74
N PRO A 648 -28.25 9.56 37.82
CA PRO A 648 -29.67 9.33 38.12
C PRO A 648 -30.06 9.79 39.54
N LYS A 649 -29.08 10.04 40.42
CA LYS A 649 -29.33 10.57 41.77
C LYS A 649 -29.69 12.06 41.79
N ILE A 650 -29.33 12.80 40.75
CA ILE A 650 -29.43 14.26 40.68
C ILE A 650 -30.48 14.68 39.64
N ILE A 651 -30.56 13.93 38.55
CA ILE A 651 -31.43 14.24 37.41
C ILE A 651 -32.74 13.48 37.57
N ASN A 652 -33.80 14.23 37.84
CA ASN A 652 -35.12 13.69 38.19
C ASN A 652 -36.20 14.09 37.18
N ASN A 653 -35.87 14.87 36.15
CA ASN A 653 -36.82 15.26 35.12
C ASN A 653 -36.19 15.40 33.73
N LYS A 654 -37.03 15.28 32.69
CA LYS A 654 -36.63 15.43 31.29
C LYS A 654 -36.00 16.79 30.94
N LEU A 655 -36.44 17.87 31.60
CA LEU A 655 -35.98 19.22 31.28
C LEU A 655 -34.52 19.43 31.68
N GLN A 656 -34.08 18.80 32.77
CA GLN A 656 -32.68 18.81 33.20
C GLN A 656 -31.78 18.14 32.16
N VAL A 657 -32.18 16.97 31.64
CA VAL A 657 -31.43 16.27 30.57
C VAL A 657 -31.31 17.15 29.33
N LEU A 658 -32.42 17.77 28.88
CA LEU A 658 -32.41 18.66 27.73
C LEU A 658 -31.51 19.89 27.94
N ARG A 659 -31.53 20.49 29.13
CA ARG A 659 -30.63 21.61 29.47
C ARG A 659 -29.16 21.19 29.42
N CYS A 660 -28.84 20.00 29.92
CA CYS A 660 -27.49 19.45 29.84
C CYS A 660 -27.08 19.19 28.38
N TRP A 661 -27.97 18.61 27.56
CA TRP A 661 -27.69 18.42 26.13
C TRP A 661 -27.45 19.74 25.38
N VAL A 662 -28.24 20.78 25.65
CA VAL A 662 -27.99 22.13 25.10
C VAL A 662 -26.65 22.69 25.58
N HIS A 663 -26.33 22.49 26.87
CA HIS A 663 -25.04 22.89 27.43
C HIS A 663 -23.87 22.21 26.70
N GLU A 664 -23.93 20.90 26.51
CA GLU A 664 -22.88 20.14 25.80
C GLU A 664 -22.74 20.60 24.34
N ASN A 665 -23.83 20.89 23.63
CA ASN A 665 -23.75 21.46 22.29
C ASN A 665 -23.07 22.84 22.27
N CYS A 666 -23.38 23.71 23.23
CA CYS A 666 -22.69 24.98 23.39
C CYS A 666 -21.19 24.79 23.64
N ARG A 667 -20.79 23.79 24.43
CA ARG A 667 -19.38 23.51 24.75
C ARG A 667 -18.62 22.90 23.58
N VAL A 668 -19.23 21.96 22.86
CA VAL A 668 -18.56 21.23 21.78
C VAL A 668 -18.56 22.01 20.46
N PHE A 669 -19.70 22.59 20.09
CA PHE A 669 -19.87 23.34 18.85
C PHE A 669 -19.74 24.84 19.10
N GLY A 670 -20.48 25.37 20.07
CA GLY A 670 -20.61 26.81 20.31
C GLY A 670 -19.31 27.53 20.66
N ASP A 671 -18.47 26.92 21.51
CA ASP A 671 -17.18 27.50 21.91
C ASP A 671 -16.18 27.62 20.75
N ARG A 672 -16.39 26.91 19.63
CA ARG A 672 -15.60 27.09 18.40
C ARG A 672 -16.05 28.29 17.57
N LEU A 673 -17.28 28.78 17.79
CA LEU A 673 -17.88 29.83 16.96
C LEU A 673 -17.35 31.21 17.35
N ILE A 674 -16.83 31.93 16.36
CA ILE A 674 -16.19 33.24 16.56
C ILE A 674 -17.19 34.39 16.57
N ASP A 675 -18.22 34.34 15.71
CA ASP A 675 -19.14 35.46 15.52
C ASP A 675 -20.48 35.22 16.22
N ASP A 676 -21.10 36.30 16.70
CA ASP A 676 -22.40 36.24 17.35
C ASP A 676 -23.55 35.71 16.47
N PRO A 677 -23.60 35.95 15.14
CA PRO A 677 -24.56 35.32 14.26
C PRO A 677 -24.48 33.78 14.28
N ASP A 678 -23.27 33.20 14.24
CA ASP A 678 -23.10 31.75 14.29
C ASP A 678 -23.52 31.18 15.66
N ARG A 679 -23.22 31.91 16.74
CA ARG A 679 -23.67 31.53 18.10
C ARG A 679 -25.19 31.59 18.24
N GLN A 680 -25.83 32.60 17.65
CA GLN A 680 -27.29 32.70 17.61
C GLN A 680 -27.91 31.60 16.74
N TRP A 681 -27.26 31.27 15.62
CA TRP A 681 -27.64 30.14 14.78
C TRP A 681 -27.67 28.83 15.57
N LEU A 682 -26.64 28.56 16.38
CA LEU A 682 -26.58 27.34 17.19
C LEU A 682 -27.69 27.31 18.26
N ARG A 683 -28.02 28.45 18.85
CA ARG A 683 -29.12 28.53 19.84
C ARG A 683 -30.50 28.36 19.23
N LYS A 684 -30.66 28.73 17.95
CA LYS A 684 -31.92 28.65 17.22
C LYS A 684 -32.13 27.26 16.60
N THR A 685 -31.04 26.61 16.22
CA THR A 685 -31.00 25.25 15.67
C THR A 685 -31.30 24.23 16.74
#